data_AF-A0A2N9MNM5-F1
#
_entry.id   AF-A0A2N9MNM5-F1
#
_cell.length_a   1.000
_cell.length_b   1.000
_cell.length_c   1.000
_cell.angle_alpha   90.00
_cell.angle_beta   90.00
_cell.angle_gamma   90.00
#
_symmetry.space_group_name_H-M   'P 1'
#
loop_
_entity.id
_entity.type
_entity.pdbx_description
1 polymer ?
#
loop_
_entity_poly.entity_id
_entity_poly.type
_entity_poly.pdbx_seq_one_letter_code
_entity_poly.pdbx_strand_id
1 'polypeptide(L)'
;MTSTGVNMTFIQGDTRRQNKSLILNLQENLTKIWGKHKLEFGGTVRNDSANVLPDQQYASGYFDFASGGTGLYNTASGSNYSALNLTDFSGADFFLGIANYYRDQLNPKSYHLTSREYAGYINDTWRVASRLTLTLGLRYEFNPPMRDKVGLLQSFDLNNMAIVDQVPVSTLEQDGRTLPSTIAVYSNLGVKFETPGQAGMPQGILKPYKYNIGPRGGFAWRALGNQRPLVIRGGLGVYDYASPLRDFDASTRTNPPFSANYQNSFTSAANSPDGLPNYALRSVPTVIAGLSSANAVDPNSPSAITPGSFTVTYFDPNYPDTRVANWNVRLEREMLLNTLASVTYIGTHGWNLDQDHYMNQAPNSYIWYVTTGLPLPTGTYSGTATRNLNQTTYGNLEEFGKYGWSNSSSVQFELEHRYSKGYAFQAYYVLDNAMRAGGNGWHDNIIQDPNVFLPGAVPTDFHERDRLMFYERDTGVPKHHIRWNWLIDIPTGRGKRIGSNAGPWLDRLIGGWQLSGFGNYQSTYFTLPATSYGSFGKVQIYGTKYPIQNCTSGTCLPGYLYWNGYLQANQINKTNAAGQCIGICGVPASYVPSNQPVWPWPANPVTTDPNYQFYGTNTVYVPMKSGALQQATLNTNLNPWQNQFAPGPWTFRLDASIFKNIRIKEHVLFRLQGDFFSALNNPGLPAPGSNGIISLQNSLNSPRDIQLTGRLTW
;
A
#
# COMPACT_ATOMS: atom_id res chain seq x y z
N MET A 1 9.90 0.28 21.98
CA MET A 1 9.30 -0.12 23.27
C MET A 1 7.82 0.16 23.18
N THR A 2 6.98 -0.86 23.27
CA THR A 2 5.52 -0.72 23.29
C THR A 2 4.98 -1.55 24.46
N SER A 3 4.36 -0.88 25.44
CA SER A 3 3.57 -1.38 26.57
C SER A 3 3.99 -0.70 27.87
N THR A 4 3.06 0.05 28.48
CA THR A 4 3.14 0.53 29.87
C THR A 4 2.54 -0.54 30.78
N GLY A 5 3.40 -1.34 31.39
CA GLY A 5 3.09 -2.41 32.35
C GLY A 5 4.33 -3.30 32.49
N VAL A 6 4.52 -3.95 33.64
CA VAL A 6 5.75 -4.71 34.03
C VAL A 6 6.13 -5.86 33.05
N ASN A 7 5.29 -6.12 32.04
CA ASN A 7 5.63 -6.89 30.84
C ASN A 7 6.20 -5.97 29.74
N MET A 8 7.50 -5.72 29.81
CA MET A 8 8.26 -5.09 28.74
C MET A 8 8.77 -6.18 27.80
N THR A 9 8.37 -6.16 26.53
CA THR A 9 9.03 -6.93 25.47
C THR A 9 10.07 -6.01 24.83
N PHE A 10 11.35 -6.21 25.18
CA PHE A 10 12.45 -5.48 24.57
C PHE A 10 12.93 -6.25 23.34
N ILE A 11 12.73 -5.66 22.17
CA ILE A 11 13.20 -6.17 20.89
C ILE A 11 14.29 -5.22 20.39
N GLN A 12 15.53 -5.69 20.32
CA GLN A 12 16.60 -5.01 19.60
C GLN A 12 16.71 -5.63 18.21
N GLY A 13 16.51 -4.79 17.18
CA GLY A 13 16.76 -5.15 15.79
C GLY A 13 17.22 -3.91 15.06
N ASP A 14 18.50 -3.84 14.73
CA ASP A 14 19.05 -2.76 13.91
C ASP A 14 18.81 -3.07 12.43
N THR A 15 17.94 -2.30 11.79
CA THR A 15 17.73 -2.34 10.34
C THR A 15 18.67 -1.35 9.67
N ARG A 16 19.95 -1.73 9.55
CA ARG A 16 20.94 -0.90 8.85
C ARG A 16 20.64 -0.89 7.36
N ARG A 17 20.66 0.31 6.79
CA ARG A 17 20.61 0.53 5.34
C ARG A 17 21.59 1.62 4.97
N GLN A 18 22.31 1.46 3.86
CA GLN A 18 23.21 2.49 3.35
C GLN A 18 23.14 2.54 1.83
N ASN A 19 22.92 3.74 1.28
CA ASN A 19 22.90 3.97 -0.15
C ASN A 19 23.96 5.01 -0.49
N LYS A 20 24.87 4.68 -1.40
CA LYS A 20 25.84 5.63 -1.97
C LYS A 20 25.70 5.61 -3.49
N SER A 21 25.23 6.71 -4.07
CA SER A 21 25.05 6.86 -5.51
C SER A 21 26.05 7.84 -6.09
N LEU A 22 26.64 7.48 -7.22
CA LEU A 22 27.36 8.38 -8.11
C LEU A 22 26.58 8.47 -9.42
N ILE A 23 26.23 9.69 -9.82
CA ILE A 23 25.51 9.98 -11.05
C ILE A 23 26.42 10.81 -11.93
N LEU A 24 26.71 10.30 -13.13
CA LEU A 24 27.36 11.07 -14.18
C LEU A 24 26.31 11.36 -15.26
N ASN A 25 26.08 12.63 -15.54
CA ASN A 25 25.12 13.08 -16.53
C ASN A 25 25.79 14.07 -17.49
N LEU A 26 25.76 13.74 -18.77
CA LEU A 26 26.12 14.63 -19.87
C LEU A 26 24.87 14.91 -20.68
N GLN A 27 24.49 16.19 -20.77
CA GLN A 27 23.31 16.63 -21.50
C GLN A 27 23.64 17.83 -22.38
N GLU A 28 23.16 17.79 -23.62
CA GLU A 28 23.27 18.89 -24.58
C GLU A 28 21.86 19.27 -25.07
N ASN A 29 21.55 20.57 -25.08
CA ASN A 29 20.27 21.09 -25.53
C ASN A 29 20.48 22.27 -26.47
N LEU A 30 20.05 22.12 -27.71
CA LEU A 30 20.21 23.09 -28.77
C LEU A 30 18.85 23.64 -29.19
N THR A 31 18.80 24.94 -29.46
CA THR A 31 17.61 25.61 -30.00
C THR A 31 17.96 26.31 -31.30
N LYS A 32 17.17 26.06 -32.35
CA LYS A 32 17.26 26.76 -33.62
C LYS A 32 15.90 27.38 -33.96
N ILE A 33 15.87 28.70 -34.08
CA ILE A 33 14.69 29.42 -34.55
C ILE A 33 14.88 29.66 -36.05
N TRP A 34 13.94 29.19 -36.86
CA TRP A 34 13.96 29.35 -38.31
C TRP A 34 12.55 29.66 -38.83
N GLY A 35 12.35 30.92 -39.23
CA GLY A 35 11.05 31.39 -39.73
C GLY A 35 9.94 31.22 -38.69
N LYS A 36 8.94 30.38 -39.02
CA LYS A 36 7.80 30.06 -38.15
C LYS A 36 8.04 28.86 -37.22
N HIS A 37 9.23 28.24 -37.30
CA HIS A 37 9.62 27.07 -36.53
C HIS A 37 10.60 27.43 -35.43
N LYS A 38 10.40 26.83 -34.25
CA LYS A 38 11.38 26.78 -33.17
C LYS A 38 11.68 25.31 -32.94
N LEU A 39 12.83 24.87 -33.43
CA LEU A 39 13.35 23.52 -33.23
C LEU A 39 14.16 23.45 -31.95
N GLU A 40 13.83 22.52 -31.08
CA GLU A 40 14.57 22.18 -29.86
C GLU A 40 15.00 20.73 -29.99
N PHE A 41 16.30 20.46 -29.90
CA PHE A 41 16.83 19.10 -30.05
C PHE A 41 18.04 18.93 -29.15
N GLY A 42 18.30 17.69 -28.75
CA GLY A 42 19.35 17.42 -27.79
C GLY A 42 19.45 15.94 -27.46
N GLY A 43 20.38 15.63 -26.58
CA GLY A 43 20.61 14.28 -26.12
C GLY A 43 21.17 14.23 -24.71
N THR A 44 21.03 13.07 -24.10
CA THR A 44 21.47 12.78 -22.75
C THR A 44 22.20 11.44 -22.73
N VAL A 45 23.34 11.41 -22.06
CA VAL A 45 24.02 10.19 -21.64
C VAL A 45 24.16 10.25 -20.13
N ARG A 46 23.52 9.32 -19.44
CA ARG A 46 23.54 9.22 -17.99
C ARG A 46 24.03 7.84 -17.57
N ASN A 47 24.89 7.81 -16.57
CA ASN A 47 25.38 6.59 -15.95
C ASN A 47 25.27 6.73 -14.44
N ASP A 48 24.45 5.86 -13.86
CA ASP A 48 24.18 5.81 -12.44
C ASP A 48 24.88 4.58 -11.86
N SER A 49 25.63 4.77 -10.79
CA SER A 49 26.27 3.69 -10.04
C SER A 49 25.87 3.79 -8.58
N ALA A 50 25.21 2.76 -8.07
CA ALA A 50 24.65 2.72 -6.73
C ALA A 50 25.25 1.54 -5.95
N ASN A 51 25.95 1.86 -4.87
CA ASN A 51 26.29 0.89 -3.83
C ASN A 51 25.16 0.88 -2.81
N VAL A 52 24.45 -0.24 -2.72
CA VAL A 52 23.28 -0.38 -1.85
C VAL A 52 23.55 -1.49 -0.85
N LEU A 53 23.66 -1.14 0.43
CA LEU A 53 23.50 -2.10 1.51
C LEU A 53 21.99 -2.20 1.78
N PRO A 54 21.34 -3.32 1.39
CA PRO A 54 19.91 -3.50 1.56
C PRO A 54 19.56 -3.60 3.04
N ASP A 55 18.27 -3.53 3.36
CA ASP A 55 17.78 -3.64 4.74
C ASP A 55 18.35 -4.91 5.41
N GLN A 56 19.22 -4.71 6.41
CA GLN A 56 19.81 -5.79 7.18
C GLN A 56 18.87 -6.16 8.32
N GLN A 57 18.25 -7.35 8.28
CA GLN A 57 17.38 -7.79 9.37
C GLN A 57 18.23 -8.35 10.50
N TYR A 58 18.00 -7.86 11.73
CA TYR A 58 18.68 -8.35 12.94
C TYR A 58 20.21 -8.29 12.86
N ALA A 59 20.79 -7.24 12.24
CA ALA A 59 22.23 -7.10 12.02
C ALA A 59 23.10 -7.07 13.29
N SER A 60 22.48 -6.88 14.46
CA SER A 60 23.13 -6.91 15.78
C SER A 60 22.66 -8.09 16.64
N GLY A 61 21.99 -9.08 16.03
CA GLY A 61 21.24 -10.13 16.71
C GLY A 61 19.84 -9.67 17.14
N TYR A 62 18.96 -10.65 17.32
CA TYR A 62 17.63 -10.55 17.90
C TYR A 62 17.61 -11.33 19.22
N PHE A 63 17.04 -10.69 20.24
CA PHE A 63 16.91 -11.24 21.58
C PHE A 63 15.47 -11.07 22.03
N ASP A 64 14.85 -12.14 22.53
CA ASP A 64 13.55 -12.09 23.19
C ASP A 64 13.68 -12.43 24.67
N PHE A 65 13.31 -11.44 25.49
CA PHE A 65 13.29 -11.52 26.94
C PHE A 65 11.87 -11.88 27.37
N ALA A 66 11.53 -13.16 27.26
CA ALA A 66 10.34 -13.73 27.87
C ALA A 66 10.62 -14.09 29.33
N SER A 67 9.58 -14.19 30.17
CA SER A 67 9.63 -14.25 31.64
C SER A 67 10.07 -15.59 32.26
N GLY A 68 11.00 -16.29 31.62
CA GLY A 68 11.46 -17.61 32.04
C GLY A 68 12.52 -17.60 33.14
N GLY A 69 13.31 -16.55 33.30
CA GLY A 69 14.39 -16.49 34.30
C GLY A 69 13.94 -16.07 35.69
N THR A 70 12.86 -15.29 35.77
CA THR A 70 12.35 -14.69 37.02
C THR A 70 11.03 -15.28 37.50
N GLY A 71 10.40 -16.14 36.69
CA GLY A 71 9.18 -16.87 37.04
C GLY A 71 9.42 -17.95 38.09
N LEU A 72 8.46 -18.16 38.99
CA LEU A 72 8.48 -19.32 39.88
C LEU A 72 7.99 -20.57 39.13
N TYR A 73 8.73 -21.67 39.25
CA TYR A 73 8.36 -22.93 38.62
C TYR A 73 7.05 -23.50 39.21
N ASN A 74 6.07 -23.81 38.36
CA ASN A 74 4.86 -24.51 38.76
C ASN A 74 5.10 -26.02 38.80
N THR A 75 5.22 -26.58 40.01
CA THR A 75 5.43 -28.02 40.24
C THR A 75 4.30 -28.91 39.72
N ALA A 76 3.10 -28.35 39.46
CA ALA A 76 1.98 -29.08 38.87
C ALA A 76 2.05 -29.21 37.34
N SER A 77 2.99 -28.53 36.67
CA SER A 77 3.11 -28.52 35.21
C SER A 77 3.78 -29.76 34.60
N GLY A 78 4.31 -30.66 35.44
CA GLY A 78 4.95 -31.89 34.99
C GLY A 78 6.12 -31.63 34.05
N SER A 79 6.18 -32.39 32.94
CA SER A 79 7.26 -32.30 31.94
C SER A 79 7.20 -31.05 31.04
N ASN A 80 6.17 -30.21 31.18
CA ASN A 80 6.04 -28.97 30.40
C ASN A 80 6.78 -27.78 31.03
N TYR A 81 7.12 -27.88 32.32
CA TYR A 81 7.91 -26.89 33.04
C TYR A 81 7.43 -25.44 32.89
N SER A 82 6.16 -25.18 33.22
CA SER A 82 5.57 -23.84 33.09
C SER A 82 5.81 -22.98 34.34
N ALA A 83 5.81 -21.66 34.17
CA ALA A 83 5.81 -20.71 35.29
C ALA A 83 4.45 -20.71 36.03
N LEU A 84 4.46 -20.32 37.30
CA LEU A 84 3.25 -19.98 38.06
C LEU A 84 2.72 -18.64 37.56
N ASN A 85 1.40 -18.54 37.38
CA ASN A 85 0.77 -17.32 36.86
C ASN A 85 1.11 -16.10 37.73
N LEU A 86 1.43 -14.96 37.10
CA LEU A 86 1.75 -13.68 37.76
C LEU A 86 3.04 -13.69 38.61
N THR A 87 3.94 -14.64 38.37
CA THR A 87 5.26 -14.67 39.04
C THR A 87 6.40 -14.25 38.12
N ASP A 88 6.08 -13.93 36.89
CA ASP A 88 6.98 -13.87 35.75
C ASP A 88 7.12 -12.40 35.30
N PHE A 89 8.35 -11.90 35.23
CA PHE A 89 8.62 -10.47 34.98
C PHE A 89 9.61 -10.28 33.84
N SER A 90 9.11 -10.10 32.60
CA SER A 90 9.96 -9.98 31.40
C SER A 90 10.95 -8.79 31.48
N GLY A 91 10.56 -7.71 32.16
CA GLY A 91 11.45 -6.57 32.39
C GLY A 91 12.63 -6.90 33.31
N ALA A 92 12.45 -7.79 34.28
CA ALA A 92 13.52 -8.23 35.17
C ALA A 92 14.50 -9.16 34.43
N ASP A 93 13.98 -10.07 33.60
CA ASP A 93 14.81 -10.91 32.72
C ASP A 93 15.66 -10.06 31.76
N PHE A 94 15.09 -8.97 31.23
CA PHE A 94 15.85 -7.99 30.45
C PHE A 94 16.99 -7.33 31.24
N PHE A 95 16.74 -6.84 32.46
CA PHE A 95 17.80 -6.24 33.29
C PHE A 95 18.87 -7.24 33.72
N LEU A 96 18.52 -8.52 33.84
CA LEU A 96 19.44 -9.62 34.13
C LEU A 96 20.15 -10.16 32.88
N GLY A 97 19.74 -9.74 31.68
CA GLY A 97 20.26 -10.26 30.42
C GLY A 97 19.81 -11.69 30.09
N ILE A 98 18.77 -12.21 30.75
CA ILE A 98 18.27 -13.57 30.56
C ILE A 98 17.29 -13.57 29.38
N ALA A 99 17.78 -13.84 28.17
CA ALA A 99 16.91 -14.04 27.02
C ALA A 99 16.58 -15.53 26.84
N ASN A 100 15.35 -15.81 26.41
CA ASN A 100 14.88 -17.18 26.15
C ASN A 100 15.06 -17.59 24.68
N TYR A 101 15.31 -16.61 23.82
CA TYR A 101 15.45 -16.81 22.41
C TYR A 101 16.49 -15.86 21.84
N TYR A 102 17.40 -16.43 21.07
CA TYR A 102 18.48 -15.76 20.37
C TYR A 102 18.32 -16.07 18.90
N ARG A 103 18.41 -15.05 18.05
CA ARG A 103 18.42 -15.22 16.59
C ARG A 103 19.42 -14.29 15.96
N ASP A 104 20.13 -14.80 14.99
CA ASP A 104 20.91 -14.04 14.02
C ASP A 104 20.45 -14.41 12.61
N GLN A 105 20.72 -13.56 11.64
CA GLN A 105 20.29 -13.76 10.26
C GLN A 105 21.45 -13.46 9.31
N LEU A 106 21.75 -14.43 8.45
CA LEU A 106 22.54 -14.16 7.25
C LEU A 106 21.76 -13.18 6.39
N ASN A 107 22.38 -12.04 6.12
CA ASN A 107 21.86 -11.01 5.24
C ASN A 107 22.83 -10.82 4.06
N PRO A 108 22.31 -10.46 2.88
CA PRO A 108 23.17 -10.11 1.77
C PRO A 108 23.98 -8.86 2.09
N LYS A 109 25.26 -8.91 1.70
CA LYS A 109 26.16 -7.76 1.69
C LYS A 109 25.77 -6.77 0.58
N SER A 110 26.48 -5.64 0.48
CA SER A 110 26.14 -4.56 -0.46
C SER A 110 26.13 -5.00 -1.93
N TYR A 111 25.08 -4.60 -2.65
CA TYR A 111 24.93 -4.68 -4.09
C TYR A 111 25.72 -3.55 -4.77
N HIS A 112 26.19 -3.79 -6.00
CA HIS A 112 26.84 -2.76 -6.83
C HIS A 112 26.08 -2.61 -8.15
N LEU A 113 24.96 -1.89 -8.09
CA LEU A 113 24.06 -1.70 -9.21
C LEU A 113 24.55 -0.59 -10.13
N THR A 114 24.55 -0.85 -11.43
CA THR A 114 24.86 0.13 -12.46
C THR A 114 23.71 0.21 -13.46
N SER A 115 23.27 1.43 -13.76
CA SER A 115 22.23 1.73 -14.74
C SER A 115 22.73 2.80 -15.71
N ARG A 116 22.22 2.78 -16.94
CA ARG A 116 22.58 3.73 -18.00
C ARG A 116 21.31 4.19 -18.70
N GLU A 117 21.34 5.42 -19.18
CA GLU A 117 20.28 6.01 -19.99
C GLU A 117 20.94 6.74 -21.17
N TYR A 118 20.44 6.45 -22.36
CA TYR A 118 20.79 7.14 -23.59
C TYR A 118 19.51 7.71 -24.18
N ALA A 119 19.42 9.02 -24.34
CA ALA A 119 18.23 9.64 -24.89
C ALA A 119 18.58 10.67 -25.97
N GLY A 120 17.71 10.78 -26.96
CA GLY A 120 17.74 11.81 -28.00
C GLY A 120 16.35 12.33 -28.27
N TYR A 121 16.22 13.63 -28.52
CA TYR A 121 14.92 14.23 -28.84
C TYR A 121 15.01 15.32 -29.90
N ILE A 122 13.87 15.54 -30.56
CA ILE A 122 13.61 16.68 -31.42
C ILE A 122 12.17 17.14 -31.20
N ASN A 123 11.99 18.44 -30.99
CA ASN A 123 10.70 19.10 -30.85
C ASN A 123 10.64 20.30 -31.82
N ASP A 124 9.52 20.47 -32.49
CA ASP A 124 9.22 21.63 -33.33
C ASP A 124 8.00 22.36 -32.80
N THR A 125 8.17 23.62 -32.43
CA THR A 125 7.04 24.54 -32.21
C THR A 125 6.82 25.36 -33.47
N TRP A 126 5.75 25.03 -34.18
CA TRP A 126 5.40 25.61 -35.46
C TRP A 126 4.21 26.57 -35.33
N ARG A 127 4.43 27.85 -35.61
CA ARG A 127 3.36 28.86 -35.71
C ARG A 127 2.68 28.80 -37.08
N VAL A 128 1.81 27.81 -37.29
CA VAL A 128 1.07 27.59 -38.54
C VAL A 128 0.33 28.86 -38.99
N ALA A 129 -0.38 29.49 -38.05
CA ALA A 129 -1.12 30.73 -38.26
C ALA A 129 -0.97 31.67 -37.05
N SER A 130 -1.41 32.93 -37.18
CA SER A 130 -1.37 33.91 -36.09
C SER A 130 -2.17 33.51 -34.84
N ARG A 131 -3.07 32.52 -35.00
CA ARG A 131 -3.97 32.00 -33.95
C ARG A 131 -3.76 30.51 -33.68
N LEU A 132 -2.88 29.82 -34.41
CA LEU A 132 -2.66 28.38 -34.28
C LEU A 132 -1.17 28.07 -34.21
N THR A 133 -0.78 27.45 -33.10
CA THR A 133 0.55 26.89 -32.88
C THR A 133 0.42 25.38 -32.73
N LEU A 134 1.27 24.62 -33.41
CA LEU A 134 1.45 23.19 -33.22
C LEU A 134 2.78 22.94 -32.54
N THR A 135 2.84 21.92 -31.68
CA THR A 135 4.06 21.44 -31.06
C THR A 135 4.17 19.95 -31.37
N LEU A 136 5.17 19.56 -32.13
CA LEU A 136 5.42 18.17 -32.52
C LEU A 136 6.74 17.74 -31.91
N GLY A 137 6.81 16.55 -31.33
CA GLY A 137 7.99 16.07 -30.65
C GLY A 137 8.18 14.58 -30.82
N LEU A 138 9.44 14.15 -30.87
CA LEU A 138 9.82 12.76 -30.85
C LEU A 138 11.01 12.62 -29.92
N ARG A 139 10.92 11.67 -28.99
CA ARG A 139 12.01 11.29 -28.11
C ARG A 139 12.26 9.79 -28.24
N TYR A 140 13.52 9.42 -28.33
CA TYR A 140 13.97 8.04 -28.24
C TYR A 140 14.78 7.90 -26.96
N GLU A 141 14.46 6.91 -26.16
CA GLU A 141 15.17 6.58 -24.92
C GLU A 141 15.72 5.16 -25.04
N PHE A 142 16.83 4.85 -24.41
CA PHE A 142 17.37 3.50 -24.33
C PHE A 142 18.00 3.33 -22.96
N ASN A 143 17.37 2.47 -22.17
CA ASN A 143 17.74 2.15 -20.81
C ASN A 143 18.23 0.70 -20.79
N PRO A 144 19.54 0.42 -20.97
CA PRO A 144 20.06 -0.92 -20.77
C PRO A 144 19.66 -1.48 -19.40
N PRO A 145 19.41 -2.80 -19.31
CA PRO A 145 19.09 -3.42 -18.04
C PRO A 145 20.18 -3.19 -17.01
N MET A 146 19.75 -3.10 -15.77
CA MET A 146 20.61 -2.88 -14.63
C MET A 146 21.58 -4.06 -14.48
N ARG A 147 22.81 -3.76 -14.09
CA ARG A 147 23.82 -4.79 -13.83
C ARG A 147 24.32 -4.70 -12.41
N ASP A 148 24.40 -5.84 -11.75
CA ASP A 148 25.13 -5.96 -10.51
C ASP A 148 26.55 -6.46 -10.78
N LYS A 149 27.56 -5.76 -10.27
CA LYS A 149 28.96 -6.19 -10.45
C LYS A 149 29.37 -7.32 -9.49
N VAL A 150 28.60 -7.56 -8.43
CA VAL A 150 28.91 -8.59 -7.43
C VAL A 150 28.04 -9.84 -7.53
N GLY A 151 27.11 -9.88 -8.50
CA GLY A 151 26.37 -11.09 -8.86
C GLY A 151 25.26 -11.52 -7.91
N LEU A 152 24.66 -10.59 -7.16
CA LEU A 152 23.59 -10.84 -6.18
C LEU A 152 22.17 -10.73 -6.77
N LEU A 153 22.04 -10.30 -8.03
CA LEU A 153 20.78 -10.41 -8.75
C LEU A 153 20.61 -11.87 -9.20
N GLN A 154 19.40 -12.40 -9.01
CA GLN A 154 19.06 -13.79 -9.33
C GLN A 154 17.86 -13.86 -10.26
N SER A 155 17.80 -14.96 -11.02
CA SER A 155 16.61 -15.38 -11.76
C SER A 155 16.19 -16.80 -11.35
N PHE A 156 15.18 -17.35 -12.02
CA PHE A 156 14.77 -18.74 -11.85
C PHE A 156 14.51 -19.40 -13.20
N ASP A 157 15.05 -20.60 -13.42
CA ASP A 157 14.72 -21.43 -14.57
C ASP A 157 13.62 -22.41 -14.20
N LEU A 158 12.40 -22.14 -14.69
CA LEU A 158 11.22 -22.99 -14.49
C LEU A 158 11.36 -24.37 -15.14
N ASN A 159 12.19 -24.54 -16.18
CA ASN A 159 12.35 -25.83 -16.85
C ASN A 159 13.23 -26.79 -16.03
N ASN A 160 14.34 -26.29 -15.50
CA ASN A 160 15.27 -27.08 -14.69
C ASN A 160 14.90 -27.09 -13.19
N MET A 161 13.98 -26.20 -12.79
CA MET A 161 13.65 -25.88 -11.40
C MET A 161 14.92 -25.53 -10.63
N ALA A 162 15.60 -24.47 -11.07
CA ALA A 162 16.90 -24.06 -10.56
C ALA A 162 16.96 -22.54 -10.35
N ILE A 163 17.66 -22.12 -9.29
CA ILE A 163 17.98 -20.72 -9.04
C ILE A 163 19.15 -20.35 -9.96
N VAL A 164 19.00 -19.25 -10.69
CA VAL A 164 20.02 -18.74 -11.61
C VAL A 164 20.80 -17.63 -10.93
N ASP A 165 22.02 -17.94 -10.52
CA ASP A 165 22.97 -16.98 -9.93
C ASP A 165 23.85 -16.36 -11.02
N GLN A 166 24.09 -15.05 -10.99
CA GLN A 166 24.98 -14.39 -11.97
C GLN A 166 26.43 -14.87 -11.91
N VAL A 167 26.86 -15.36 -10.74
CA VAL A 167 28.19 -15.94 -10.51
C VAL A 167 28.03 -17.30 -9.84
N PRO A 168 28.99 -18.24 -10.02
CA PRO A 168 28.92 -19.54 -9.36
C PRO A 168 28.81 -19.43 -7.83
N VAL A 169 28.03 -20.32 -7.20
CA VAL A 169 27.83 -20.36 -5.74
C VAL A 169 29.15 -20.44 -4.96
N SER A 170 30.17 -21.12 -5.51
CA SER A 170 31.51 -21.18 -4.91
C SER A 170 32.19 -19.81 -4.80
N THR A 171 31.93 -18.91 -5.75
CA THR A 171 32.42 -17.52 -5.69
C THR A 171 31.68 -16.72 -4.63
N LEU A 172 30.36 -16.91 -4.51
CA LEU A 172 29.55 -16.29 -3.46
C LEU A 172 30.01 -16.72 -2.05
N GLU A 173 30.39 -17.98 -1.89
CA GLU A 173 30.98 -18.52 -0.65
C GLU A 173 32.35 -17.90 -0.36
N GLN A 174 33.26 -17.85 -1.35
CA GLN A 174 34.59 -17.24 -1.21
C GLN A 174 34.54 -15.75 -0.83
N ASP A 175 33.58 -15.02 -1.38
CA ASP A 175 33.35 -13.61 -1.06
C ASP A 175 32.60 -13.40 0.29
N GLY A 176 32.26 -14.50 0.96
CA GLY A 176 31.50 -14.55 2.21
C GLY A 176 30.11 -13.92 2.08
N ARG A 177 29.48 -14.02 0.90
CA ARG A 177 28.10 -13.56 0.64
C ARG A 177 27.07 -14.58 1.15
N THR A 178 27.48 -15.83 1.28
CA THR A 178 26.75 -16.91 1.91
C THR A 178 27.70 -17.78 2.74
N LEU A 179 27.14 -18.73 3.50
CA LEU A 179 27.90 -19.66 4.33
C LEU A 179 27.82 -21.08 3.75
N PRO A 180 28.89 -21.90 3.88
CA PRO A 180 28.89 -23.29 3.40
C PRO A 180 27.75 -24.11 4.02
N SER A 181 27.44 -23.86 5.30
CA SER A 181 26.32 -24.48 6.03
C SER A 181 24.96 -24.17 5.40
N THR A 182 24.75 -22.94 4.93
CA THR A 182 23.52 -22.52 4.25
C THR A 182 23.37 -23.21 2.90
N ILE A 183 24.42 -23.23 2.09
CA ILE A 183 24.42 -23.90 0.79
C ILE A 183 24.15 -25.40 0.95
N ALA A 184 24.80 -26.03 1.94
CA ALA A 184 24.64 -27.46 2.21
C ALA A 184 23.19 -27.81 2.58
N VAL A 185 22.54 -27.02 3.43
CA VAL A 185 21.13 -27.26 3.80
C VAL A 185 20.20 -27.12 2.59
N TYR A 186 20.34 -26.06 1.78
CA TYR A 186 19.54 -25.91 0.56
C TYR A 186 19.80 -27.06 -0.44
N SER A 187 21.06 -27.44 -0.64
CA SER A 187 21.44 -28.54 -1.54
C SER A 187 20.87 -29.88 -1.07
N ASN A 188 20.89 -30.15 0.25
CA ASN A 188 20.32 -31.36 0.85
C ASN A 188 18.79 -31.43 0.68
N LEU A 189 18.12 -30.27 0.60
CA LEU A 189 16.68 -30.19 0.28
C LEU A 189 16.38 -30.38 -1.22
N GLY A 190 17.42 -30.44 -2.06
CA GLY A 190 17.31 -30.59 -3.51
C GLY A 190 17.24 -29.27 -4.28
N VAL A 191 17.61 -28.14 -3.66
CA VAL A 191 17.72 -26.86 -4.38
C VAL A 191 18.87 -26.95 -5.37
N LYS A 192 18.60 -26.56 -6.61
CA LYS A 192 19.60 -26.48 -7.67
C LYS A 192 20.02 -25.03 -7.90
N PHE A 193 21.30 -24.84 -8.14
CA PHE A 193 21.89 -23.56 -8.53
C PHE A 193 22.58 -23.72 -9.87
N GLU A 194 22.41 -22.73 -10.75
CA GLU A 194 23.04 -22.71 -12.08
C GLU A 194 23.42 -21.29 -12.50
N THR A 195 24.28 -21.19 -13.51
CA THR A 195 24.73 -19.91 -14.09
C THR A 195 23.80 -19.47 -15.22
N PRO A 196 23.80 -18.18 -15.63
CA PRO A 196 22.91 -17.72 -16.69
C PRO A 196 23.18 -18.42 -18.03
N GLY A 197 24.43 -18.83 -18.28
CA GLY A 197 24.80 -19.60 -19.47
C GLY A 197 24.19 -21.01 -19.51
N GLN A 198 24.00 -21.65 -18.35
CA GLN A 198 23.33 -22.96 -18.24
C GLN A 198 21.82 -22.82 -18.42
N ALA A 199 21.24 -21.73 -17.88
CA ALA A 199 19.82 -21.39 -18.01
C ALA A 199 19.40 -20.84 -19.39
N GLY A 200 20.35 -20.61 -20.31
CA GLY A 200 20.08 -19.95 -21.60
C GLY A 200 19.72 -18.45 -21.48
N MET A 201 20.11 -17.81 -20.39
CA MET A 201 19.86 -16.40 -20.07
C MET A 201 21.08 -15.51 -20.36
N PRO A 202 20.89 -14.21 -20.65
CA PRO A 202 22.01 -13.28 -20.75
C PRO A 202 22.74 -13.17 -19.40
N GLN A 203 24.04 -12.85 -19.41
CA GLN A 203 24.83 -12.71 -18.17
C GLN A 203 24.26 -11.69 -17.17
N GLY A 204 23.51 -10.69 -17.65
CA GLY A 204 22.81 -9.72 -16.79
C GLY A 204 21.39 -10.15 -16.39
N ILE A 205 20.99 -11.41 -16.65
CA ILE A 205 19.65 -12.00 -16.47
C ILE A 205 18.56 -11.38 -17.36
N LEU A 206 18.53 -10.06 -17.50
CA LEU A 206 17.55 -9.30 -18.25
C LEU A 206 17.97 -9.02 -19.69
N LYS A 207 17.00 -9.06 -20.61
CA LYS A 207 17.18 -8.68 -22.02
C LYS A 207 17.00 -7.17 -22.21
N PRO A 208 17.85 -6.50 -23.00
CA PRO A 208 17.70 -5.07 -23.26
C PRO A 208 16.48 -4.78 -24.15
N TYR A 209 15.62 -3.88 -23.68
CA TYR A 209 14.50 -3.35 -24.46
C TYR A 209 14.94 -2.10 -25.24
N LYS A 210 14.68 -2.07 -26.55
CA LYS A 210 15.18 -1.03 -27.47
C LYS A 210 14.08 -0.16 -28.10
N TYR A 211 12.82 -0.39 -27.76
CA TYR A 211 11.68 0.20 -28.47
C TYR A 211 10.97 1.30 -27.66
N ASN A 212 11.74 2.22 -27.06
CA ASN A 212 11.20 3.33 -26.29
C ASN A 212 11.08 4.60 -27.15
N ILE A 213 10.04 4.65 -27.97
CA ILE A 213 9.74 5.82 -28.79
C ILE A 213 8.60 6.60 -28.12
N GLY A 214 8.91 7.81 -27.67
CA GLY A 214 7.98 8.74 -27.04
C GLY A 214 7.54 9.85 -27.99
N PRO A 215 6.53 9.63 -28.86
CA PRO A 215 5.95 10.71 -29.65
C PRO A 215 5.21 11.69 -28.74
N ARG A 216 5.25 12.96 -29.13
CA ARG A 216 4.57 14.07 -28.46
C ARG A 216 3.92 14.96 -29.51
N GLY A 217 2.70 15.39 -29.24
CA GLY A 217 1.95 16.25 -30.13
C GLY A 217 1.06 17.18 -29.32
N GLY A 218 0.96 18.43 -29.71
CA GLY A 218 0.11 19.40 -29.05
C GLY A 218 -0.28 20.53 -29.97
N PHE A 219 -1.32 21.24 -29.59
CA PHE A 219 -1.80 22.41 -30.30
C PHE A 219 -2.29 23.47 -29.31
N ALA A 220 -2.18 24.72 -29.73
CA ALA A 220 -2.79 25.87 -29.07
C ALA A 220 -3.51 26.72 -30.13
N TRP A 221 -4.82 26.82 -29.98
CA TRP A 221 -5.68 27.53 -30.92
C TRP A 221 -6.50 28.60 -30.22
N ARG A 222 -6.38 29.84 -30.69
CA ARG A 222 -7.24 30.95 -30.30
C ARG A 222 -8.50 30.92 -31.18
N ALA A 223 -9.52 30.17 -30.81
CA ALA A 223 -10.65 29.82 -31.68
C ALA A 223 -11.63 30.99 -31.95
N LEU A 224 -12.23 31.55 -30.91
CA LEU A 224 -13.36 32.50 -31.02
C LEU A 224 -13.11 33.77 -30.22
N GLY A 225 -13.67 34.92 -30.64
CA GLY A 225 -13.60 36.19 -29.90
C GLY A 225 -12.30 36.99 -30.12
N ASN A 226 -12.42 38.32 -30.22
CA ASN A 226 -11.26 39.21 -30.40
C ASN A 226 -10.67 39.65 -29.04
N GLN A 227 -11.47 40.30 -28.18
CA GLN A 227 -11.00 40.84 -26.89
C GLN A 227 -10.87 39.77 -25.79
N ARG A 228 -11.80 38.79 -25.76
CA ARG A 228 -11.81 37.68 -24.78
C ARG A 228 -11.88 36.34 -25.50
N PRO A 229 -10.77 35.89 -26.08
CA PRO A 229 -10.81 34.73 -26.92
C PRO A 229 -11.06 33.44 -26.13
N LEU A 230 -11.83 32.52 -26.70
CA LEU A 230 -11.78 31.11 -26.31
C LEU A 230 -10.46 30.52 -26.80
N VAL A 231 -9.66 30.01 -25.86
CA VAL A 231 -8.40 29.32 -26.15
C VAL A 231 -8.60 27.84 -25.94
N ILE A 232 -8.28 27.05 -26.96
CA ILE A 232 -8.30 25.59 -26.90
C ILE A 232 -6.85 25.12 -26.97
N ARG A 233 -6.44 24.31 -26.00
CA ARG A 233 -5.11 23.70 -25.96
C ARG A 233 -5.29 22.20 -25.82
N GLY A 234 -4.50 21.42 -26.56
CA GLY A 234 -4.49 19.99 -26.39
C GLY A 234 -3.09 19.43 -26.53
N GLY A 235 -2.85 18.29 -25.90
CA GLY A 235 -1.57 17.59 -25.92
C GLY A 235 -1.76 16.09 -25.80
N LEU A 236 -0.84 15.33 -26.38
CA LEU A 236 -0.62 13.91 -26.23
C LEU A 236 0.89 13.70 -26.10
N GLY A 237 1.32 12.88 -25.16
CA GLY A 237 2.70 12.45 -25.08
C GLY A 237 2.81 11.05 -24.51
N VAL A 238 3.75 10.27 -25.04
CA VAL A 238 4.17 9.02 -24.44
C VAL A 238 5.52 9.23 -23.75
N TYR A 239 5.62 8.72 -22.53
CA TYR A 239 6.76 8.85 -21.65
C TYR A 239 7.14 7.48 -21.11
N ASP A 240 8.41 7.30 -20.80
CA ASP A 240 8.90 6.21 -19.98
C ASP A 240 9.43 6.73 -18.64
N TYR A 241 9.53 5.81 -17.68
CA TYR A 241 10.26 6.06 -16.45
C TYR A 241 11.04 4.82 -16.06
N ALA A 242 12.23 5.04 -15.50
CA ALA A 242 13.07 3.95 -15.03
C ALA A 242 12.46 3.31 -13.78
N SER A 243 12.53 1.99 -13.71
CA SER A 243 12.15 1.22 -12.51
C SER A 243 13.05 1.65 -11.33
N PRO A 244 12.49 1.89 -10.13
CA PRO A 244 13.27 2.19 -8.94
C PRO A 244 14.37 1.15 -8.68
N LEU A 245 15.58 1.62 -8.38
CA LEU A 245 16.71 0.76 -7.97
C LEU A 245 16.35 -0.18 -6.81
N ARG A 246 15.50 0.31 -5.89
CA ARG A 246 15.03 -0.46 -4.72
C ARG A 246 14.36 -1.76 -5.14
N ASP A 247 13.67 -1.75 -6.27
CA ASP A 247 12.89 -2.91 -6.70
C ASP A 247 13.80 -4.10 -7.06
N PHE A 248 15.06 -3.81 -7.37
CA PHE A 248 16.09 -4.79 -7.72
C PHE A 248 16.82 -5.38 -6.52
N ASP A 249 17.21 -4.56 -5.54
CA ASP A 249 17.93 -5.09 -4.37
C ASP A 249 16.99 -5.68 -3.31
N ALA A 250 15.80 -5.11 -3.11
CA ALA A 250 14.94 -5.54 -2.01
C ALA A 250 14.10 -6.79 -2.31
N SER A 251 13.88 -7.13 -3.58
CA SER A 251 13.14 -8.32 -4.01
C SER A 251 13.98 -9.60 -3.85
N THR A 252 15.24 -9.60 -4.28
CA THR A 252 16.09 -10.80 -4.25
C THR A 252 16.93 -10.95 -2.96
N ARG A 253 16.96 -9.95 -2.08
CA ARG A 253 17.81 -10.00 -0.86
C ARG A 253 17.52 -11.18 0.07
N THR A 254 16.28 -11.68 0.06
CA THR A 254 15.84 -12.78 0.92
C THR A 254 15.95 -14.15 0.27
N ASN A 255 16.35 -14.22 -1.00
CA ASN A 255 16.44 -15.48 -1.71
C ASN A 255 17.54 -16.39 -1.15
N PRO A 256 17.39 -17.72 -1.29
CA PRO A 256 18.51 -18.63 -1.17
C PRO A 256 19.62 -18.30 -2.19
N PRO A 257 20.91 -18.35 -1.84
CA PRO A 257 21.47 -18.70 -0.54
C PRO A 257 21.84 -17.47 0.31
N PHE A 258 21.28 -16.29 0.03
CA PHE A 258 21.67 -15.02 0.67
C PHE A 258 21.00 -14.75 2.01
N SER A 259 19.95 -15.49 2.35
CA SER A 259 19.30 -15.39 3.65
C SER A 259 19.06 -16.74 4.32
N ALA A 260 19.39 -16.79 5.61
CA ALA A 260 19.20 -17.94 6.50
C ALA A 260 19.15 -17.45 7.94
N ASN A 261 18.33 -18.10 8.78
CA ASN A 261 18.23 -17.77 10.20
C ASN A 261 19.03 -18.75 11.05
N TYR A 262 19.75 -18.23 12.03
CA TYR A 262 20.46 -19.01 13.04
C TYR A 262 19.83 -18.68 14.37
N GLN A 263 19.16 -19.64 14.99
CA GLN A 263 18.42 -19.35 16.21
C GLN A 263 18.63 -20.43 17.25
N ASN A 264 18.52 -20.01 18.50
CA ASN A 264 18.53 -20.88 19.65
C ASN A 264 17.39 -20.45 20.59
N SER A 265 16.56 -21.41 20.97
CA SER A 265 15.39 -21.17 21.82
C SER A 265 15.46 -22.06 23.04
N PHE A 266 15.73 -21.47 24.20
CA PHE A 266 15.82 -22.14 25.48
C PHE A 266 14.46 -22.50 26.09
N THR A 267 13.35 -22.10 25.46
CA THR A 267 12.00 -22.63 25.76
C THR A 267 11.79 -24.00 25.12
N SER A 268 12.47 -24.29 24.00
CA SER A 268 12.41 -25.58 23.32
C SER A 268 13.39 -26.58 23.93
N ALA A 269 12.91 -27.80 24.17
CA ALA A 269 13.73 -28.92 24.61
C ALA A 269 14.85 -29.27 23.62
N ALA A 270 14.64 -29.01 22.32
CA ALA A 270 15.61 -29.36 21.29
C ALA A 270 16.89 -28.50 21.33
N ASN A 271 16.82 -27.31 21.91
CA ASN A 271 17.97 -26.39 21.96
C ASN A 271 18.46 -26.10 23.39
N SER A 272 17.80 -26.67 24.41
CA SER A 272 18.25 -26.53 25.79
C SER A 272 19.42 -27.48 26.07
N PRO A 273 20.41 -27.06 26.91
CA PRO A 273 21.57 -27.90 27.22
C PRO A 273 21.25 -29.25 27.88
N ASP A 274 20.11 -29.34 28.57
CA ASP A 274 19.67 -30.53 29.30
C ASP A 274 18.54 -31.32 28.58
N GLY A 275 18.17 -30.92 27.37
CA GLY A 275 17.16 -31.61 26.56
C GLY A 275 15.72 -31.47 27.07
N LEU A 276 15.45 -30.52 27.97
CA LEU A 276 14.14 -30.27 28.59
C LEU A 276 13.67 -28.83 28.32
N PRO A 277 12.36 -28.59 28.12
CA PRO A 277 11.87 -27.26 27.76
C PRO A 277 11.99 -26.26 28.92
N ASN A 278 11.86 -24.97 28.59
CA ASN A 278 11.89 -23.85 29.52
C ASN A 278 13.11 -23.86 30.46
N TYR A 279 14.31 -23.94 29.87
CA TYR A 279 15.57 -24.07 30.59
C TYR A 279 15.80 -22.94 31.63
N ALA A 280 15.47 -21.69 31.28
CA ALA A 280 15.65 -20.54 32.17
C ALA A 280 14.81 -20.61 33.46
N LEU A 281 13.69 -21.35 33.47
CA LEU A 281 12.86 -21.55 34.68
C LEU A 281 13.47 -22.57 35.64
N ARG A 282 14.39 -23.40 35.17
CA ARG A 282 14.90 -24.57 35.90
C ARG A 282 16.38 -24.48 36.22
N SER A 283 17.10 -23.58 35.57
CA SER A 283 18.55 -23.51 35.64
C SER A 283 19.02 -22.09 35.43
N VAL A 284 20.18 -21.76 36.01
CA VAL A 284 20.84 -20.48 35.77
C VAL A 284 21.31 -20.43 34.31
N PRO A 285 20.84 -19.47 33.50
CA PRO A 285 21.23 -19.36 32.09
C PRO A 285 22.74 -19.15 31.94
N THR A 286 23.36 -19.88 31.01
CA THR A 286 24.79 -19.77 30.70
C THR A 286 25.10 -18.68 29.67
N VAL A 287 24.09 -18.30 28.87
CA VAL A 287 24.16 -17.21 27.91
C VAL A 287 23.44 -16.01 28.53
N ILE A 288 24.19 -14.94 28.79
CA ILE A 288 23.65 -13.69 29.33
C ILE A 288 23.85 -12.59 28.28
N ALA A 289 22.76 -12.01 27.82
CA ALA A 289 22.76 -10.88 26.89
C ALA A 289 23.38 -9.65 27.56
N GLY A 290 24.23 -8.92 26.84
CA GLY A 290 24.97 -7.78 27.37
C GLY A 290 26.31 -8.13 28.05
N LEU A 291 26.61 -9.42 28.24
CA LEU A 291 27.94 -9.93 28.60
C LEU A 291 28.58 -10.64 27.40
N SER A 292 29.90 -10.80 27.43
CA SER A 292 30.65 -11.61 26.45
C SER A 292 30.37 -13.11 26.64
N SER A 293 29.18 -13.55 26.23
CA SER A 293 28.74 -14.94 26.22
C SER A 293 29.06 -15.60 24.87
N ALA A 294 29.33 -16.91 24.86
CA ALA A 294 29.60 -17.69 23.66
C ALA A 294 28.45 -18.67 23.34
N ASN A 295 28.39 -19.17 22.10
CA ASN A 295 27.44 -20.20 21.64
C ASN A 295 25.95 -19.83 21.80
N ALA A 296 25.63 -18.53 21.75
CA ALA A 296 24.24 -18.07 21.77
C ALA A 296 23.47 -18.56 20.53
N VAL A 297 24.13 -18.64 19.38
CA VAL A 297 23.64 -19.23 18.13
C VAL A 297 24.79 -20.00 17.46
N ASP A 298 24.48 -21.08 16.72
CA ASP A 298 25.47 -21.83 15.94
C ASP A 298 25.41 -21.41 14.46
N PRO A 299 26.45 -20.76 13.91
CA PRO A 299 26.49 -20.33 12.51
C PRO A 299 26.59 -21.50 11.50
N ASN A 300 26.83 -22.72 11.96
CA ASN A 300 26.88 -23.92 11.11
C ASN A 300 25.54 -24.66 11.02
N SER A 301 24.55 -24.25 11.80
CA SER A 301 23.24 -24.90 11.86
C SER A 301 22.13 -23.90 11.52
N PRO A 302 21.95 -23.55 10.23
CA PRO A 302 20.82 -22.70 9.82
C PRO A 302 19.52 -23.44 10.15
N SER A 303 18.62 -22.69 10.78
CA SER A 303 17.37 -23.18 11.35
C SER A 303 16.18 -22.77 10.48
N ALA A 304 15.05 -23.48 10.62
CA ALA A 304 13.78 -23.20 9.95
C ALA A 304 13.81 -23.24 8.39
N ILE A 305 14.81 -23.92 7.81
CA ILE A 305 14.83 -24.25 6.38
C ILE A 305 14.30 -25.68 6.20
N THR A 306 13.08 -25.80 5.71
CA THR A 306 12.40 -27.08 5.43
C THR A 306 11.82 -27.03 4.01
N PRO A 307 11.43 -28.18 3.42
CA PRO A 307 10.76 -28.17 2.12
C PRO A 307 9.63 -27.16 2.07
N GLY A 308 9.75 -26.19 1.17
CA GLY A 308 8.72 -25.19 0.97
C GLY A 308 8.68 -23.99 1.92
N SER A 309 9.66 -23.84 2.82
CA SER A 309 9.69 -22.76 3.81
C SER A 309 10.24 -21.43 3.31
N PHE A 310 10.77 -21.38 2.09
CA PHE A 310 11.39 -20.20 1.49
C PHE A 310 10.72 -19.83 0.15
N THR A 311 10.55 -18.54 -0.10
CA THR A 311 10.12 -18.01 -1.40
C THR A 311 11.36 -17.72 -2.25
N VAL A 312 11.26 -17.95 -3.56
CA VAL A 312 12.28 -17.49 -4.53
C VAL A 312 11.66 -16.40 -5.39
N THR A 313 12.20 -15.20 -5.27
CA THR A 313 11.77 -14.03 -6.05
C THR A 313 12.72 -13.82 -7.22
N TYR A 314 12.23 -13.66 -8.44
CA TYR A 314 13.06 -13.56 -9.64
C TYR A 314 12.46 -12.61 -10.66
N PHE A 315 13.30 -12.01 -11.51
CA PHE A 315 12.81 -11.14 -12.58
C PHE A 315 12.48 -11.93 -13.85
N ASP A 316 11.38 -11.59 -14.51
CA ASP A 316 11.12 -12.02 -15.90
C ASP A 316 12.31 -11.57 -16.78
N PRO A 317 13.00 -12.47 -17.49
CA PRO A 317 14.05 -12.10 -18.43
C PRO A 317 13.63 -11.07 -19.49
N ASN A 318 12.33 -11.01 -19.83
CA ASN A 318 11.74 -10.01 -20.71
C ASN A 318 11.11 -8.88 -19.87
N TYR A 319 11.95 -7.95 -19.41
CA TYR A 319 11.53 -6.85 -18.55
C TYR A 319 11.48 -5.51 -19.30
N PRO A 320 10.38 -5.17 -20.01
CA PRO A 320 10.28 -3.93 -20.76
C PRO A 320 10.21 -2.70 -19.85
N ASP A 321 10.60 -1.55 -20.38
CA ASP A 321 10.45 -0.28 -19.68
C ASP A 321 8.96 0.07 -19.51
N THR A 322 8.66 0.69 -18.37
CA THR A 322 7.31 1.15 -18.07
C THR A 322 6.96 2.40 -18.88
N ARG A 323 5.74 2.44 -19.39
CA ARG A 323 5.28 3.47 -20.33
C ARG A 323 3.99 4.12 -19.83
N VAL A 324 3.84 5.40 -20.11
CA VAL A 324 2.61 6.14 -19.87
C VAL A 324 2.29 7.06 -21.05
N ALA A 325 1.07 6.96 -21.57
CA ALA A 325 0.49 7.91 -22.50
C ALA A 325 -0.39 8.87 -21.71
N ASN A 326 -0.11 10.17 -21.82
CA ASN A 326 -0.93 11.23 -21.24
C ASN A 326 -1.50 12.08 -22.36
N TRP A 327 -2.79 12.36 -22.31
CA TRP A 327 -3.44 13.33 -23.19
C TRP A 327 -4.31 14.28 -22.40
N ASN A 328 -4.42 15.51 -22.88
CA ASN A 328 -5.29 16.49 -22.29
C ASN A 328 -5.87 17.43 -23.34
N VAL A 329 -7.06 17.94 -23.07
CA VAL A 329 -7.70 19.01 -23.84
C VAL A 329 -8.27 20.01 -22.85
N ARG A 330 -7.88 21.27 -22.98
CA ARG A 330 -8.31 22.38 -22.13
C ARG A 330 -8.97 23.47 -22.97
N LEU A 331 -10.14 23.89 -22.51
CA LEU A 331 -10.88 25.03 -23.02
C LEU A 331 -10.83 26.13 -21.96
N GLU A 332 -10.33 27.30 -22.31
CA GLU A 332 -10.19 28.45 -21.40
C GLU A 332 -10.85 29.69 -22.00
N ARG A 333 -11.62 30.43 -21.20
CA ARG A 333 -12.18 31.71 -21.62
C ARG A 333 -12.35 32.66 -20.44
N GLU A 334 -11.98 33.92 -20.65
CA GLU A 334 -12.38 35.01 -19.76
C GLU A 334 -13.90 35.23 -19.90
N MET A 335 -14.67 34.81 -18.90
CA MET A 335 -16.14 34.90 -18.90
C MET A 335 -16.61 36.30 -18.54
N LEU A 336 -15.98 36.90 -17.53
CA LEU A 336 -16.23 38.24 -17.02
C LEU A 336 -14.87 38.92 -16.81
N LEU A 337 -14.86 40.24 -16.66
CA LEU A 337 -13.63 40.97 -16.33
C LEU A 337 -12.98 40.34 -15.09
N ASN A 338 -11.69 40.02 -15.18
CA ASN A 338 -10.90 39.35 -14.13
C ASN A 338 -11.37 37.93 -13.77
N THR A 339 -12.26 37.31 -14.56
CA THR A 339 -12.82 35.97 -14.28
C THR A 339 -12.54 35.00 -15.41
N LEU A 340 -11.73 33.97 -15.14
CA LEU A 340 -11.39 32.89 -16.06
C LEU A 340 -12.19 31.64 -15.71
N ALA A 341 -12.85 31.06 -16.70
CA ALA A 341 -13.39 29.71 -16.60
C ALA A 341 -12.59 28.77 -17.49
N SER A 342 -12.30 27.57 -16.99
CA SER A 342 -11.70 26.52 -17.79
C SER A 342 -12.32 25.15 -17.55
N VAL A 343 -12.33 24.34 -18.60
CA VAL A 343 -12.70 22.93 -18.56
C VAL A 343 -11.56 22.14 -19.17
N THR A 344 -11.05 21.16 -18.43
CA THR A 344 -9.94 20.31 -18.85
C THR A 344 -10.35 18.85 -18.78
N TYR A 345 -10.22 18.12 -19.88
CA TYR A 345 -10.20 16.67 -19.87
C TYR A 345 -8.75 16.20 -19.84
N ILE A 346 -8.44 15.25 -18.97
CA ILE A 346 -7.13 14.60 -18.84
C ILE A 346 -7.37 13.09 -18.90
N GLY A 347 -6.65 12.39 -19.76
CA GLY A 347 -6.60 10.95 -19.75
C GLY A 347 -5.18 10.45 -19.65
N THR A 348 -5.00 9.37 -18.92
CA THR A 348 -3.72 8.70 -18.75
C THR A 348 -3.92 7.20 -18.97
N HIS A 349 -2.97 6.59 -19.67
CA HIS A 349 -2.90 5.14 -19.83
C HIS A 349 -1.48 4.67 -19.58
N GLY A 350 -1.28 3.87 -18.54
CA GLY A 350 -0.01 3.22 -18.24
C GLY A 350 -0.02 1.76 -18.70
N TRP A 351 1.11 1.27 -19.19
CA TRP A 351 1.32 -0.14 -19.52
C TRP A 351 2.77 -0.53 -19.22
N ASN A 352 3.02 -1.84 -19.15
CA ASN A 352 4.26 -2.40 -18.65
C ASN A 352 4.54 -1.90 -17.21
N LEU A 353 3.51 -1.81 -16.37
CA LEU A 353 3.67 -1.47 -14.96
C LEU A 353 4.15 -2.70 -14.18
N ASP A 354 4.90 -2.49 -13.09
CA ASP A 354 5.41 -3.57 -12.23
C ASP A 354 4.29 -4.40 -11.58
N GLN A 355 4.39 -5.73 -11.64
CA GLN A 355 3.42 -6.61 -11.01
C GLN A 355 4.02 -7.99 -10.71
N ASP A 356 3.64 -8.56 -9.57
CA ASP A 356 4.14 -9.85 -9.12
C ASP A 356 3.20 -10.97 -9.57
N HIS A 357 3.80 -12.09 -10.00
CA HIS A 357 3.10 -13.34 -10.26
C HIS A 357 3.57 -14.40 -9.29
N TYR A 358 2.66 -14.85 -8.42
CA TYR A 358 2.90 -15.94 -7.48
C TYR A 358 2.54 -17.26 -8.14
N MET A 359 3.57 -18.10 -8.24
CA MET A 359 3.52 -19.44 -8.76
C MET A 359 3.84 -20.43 -7.65
N ASN A 360 3.54 -21.71 -7.91
CA ASN A 360 3.78 -22.80 -6.96
C ASN A 360 3.11 -22.62 -5.59
N GLN A 361 2.02 -21.85 -5.50
CA GLN A 361 1.32 -21.62 -4.25
C GLN A 361 0.51 -22.86 -3.85
N ALA A 362 0.43 -23.12 -2.53
CA ALA A 362 -0.46 -24.15 -2.01
C ALA A 362 -1.91 -23.61 -1.96
N PRO A 363 -2.90 -24.37 -2.46
CA PRO A 363 -4.31 -24.00 -2.26
C PRO A 363 -4.68 -24.05 -0.77
N ASN A 364 -5.73 -23.33 -0.38
CA ASN A 364 -6.29 -23.50 0.95
C ASN A 364 -6.91 -24.90 1.12
N SER A 365 -7.15 -25.31 2.37
CA SER A 365 -7.65 -26.67 2.67
C SER A 365 -8.98 -26.99 1.99
N TYR A 366 -9.92 -26.03 1.95
CA TYR A 366 -11.21 -26.22 1.28
C TYR A 366 -11.06 -26.52 -0.22
N ILE A 367 -10.24 -25.73 -0.93
CA ILE A 367 -9.99 -25.92 -2.36
C ILE A 367 -9.28 -27.25 -2.60
N TRP A 368 -8.28 -27.61 -1.79
CA TRP A 368 -7.61 -28.92 -1.87
C TRP A 368 -8.60 -30.08 -1.71
N TYR A 369 -9.46 -30.04 -0.68
CA TYR A 369 -10.44 -31.07 -0.41
C TYR A 369 -11.47 -31.23 -1.53
N VAL A 370 -12.02 -30.12 -2.02
CA VAL A 370 -13.04 -30.14 -3.08
C VAL A 370 -12.45 -30.60 -4.42
N THR A 371 -11.21 -30.22 -4.73
CA THR A 371 -10.57 -30.55 -6.01
C THR A 371 -10.00 -31.96 -6.06
N THR A 372 -9.40 -32.43 -4.96
CA THR A 372 -8.69 -33.73 -4.93
C THR A 372 -9.48 -34.85 -4.26
N GLY A 373 -10.33 -34.52 -3.29
CA GLY A 373 -11.00 -35.46 -2.40
C GLY A 373 -10.04 -36.22 -1.47
N LEU A 374 -8.85 -35.69 -1.21
CA LEU A 374 -7.81 -36.31 -0.39
C LEU A 374 -7.57 -35.53 0.91
N PRO A 375 -7.19 -36.19 2.03
CA PRO A 375 -6.74 -35.49 3.22
C PRO A 375 -5.46 -34.67 2.95
N LEU A 376 -5.14 -33.72 3.84
CA LEU A 376 -3.89 -32.97 3.72
C LEU A 376 -2.68 -33.90 3.92
N PRO A 377 -1.63 -33.79 3.08
CA PRO A 377 -0.40 -34.55 3.25
C PRO A 377 0.28 -34.27 4.60
N THR A 378 0.89 -35.29 5.19
CA THR A 378 1.67 -35.21 6.43
C THR A 378 3.14 -35.60 6.18
N GLY A 379 4.01 -35.36 7.16
CA GLY A 379 5.44 -35.71 7.08
C GLY A 379 6.29 -34.65 6.39
N THR A 380 7.47 -35.06 5.90
CA THR A 380 8.54 -34.17 5.41
C THR A 380 8.08 -33.20 4.30
N TYR A 381 7.21 -33.66 3.39
CA TYR A 381 6.73 -32.86 2.26
C TYR A 381 5.37 -32.20 2.50
N SER A 382 4.86 -32.20 3.74
CA SER A 382 3.57 -31.55 4.07
C SER A 382 3.51 -30.08 3.65
N GLY A 383 4.65 -29.38 3.65
CA GLY A 383 4.77 -27.99 3.20
C GLY A 383 4.80 -27.78 1.68
N THR A 384 4.98 -28.83 0.87
CA THR A 384 5.15 -28.74 -0.59
C THR A 384 4.16 -29.58 -1.39
N ALA A 385 3.67 -30.69 -0.84
CA ALA A 385 2.96 -31.73 -1.58
C ALA A 385 1.63 -31.29 -2.23
N THR A 386 1.04 -30.18 -1.79
CA THR A 386 -0.21 -29.65 -2.35
C THR A 386 -0.01 -28.63 -3.48
N ARG A 387 1.24 -28.29 -3.81
CA ARG A 387 1.58 -27.28 -4.82
C ARG A 387 1.58 -27.84 -6.25
N ASN A 388 1.43 -26.95 -7.24
CA ASN A 388 1.25 -27.31 -8.65
C ASN A 388 2.54 -27.47 -9.47
N LEU A 389 3.65 -26.80 -9.13
CA LEU A 389 4.90 -26.84 -9.91
C LEU A 389 5.97 -27.74 -9.29
N ASN A 390 6.16 -27.66 -7.98
CA ASN A 390 7.15 -28.45 -7.26
C ASN A 390 6.60 -28.91 -5.90
N GLN A 391 6.56 -30.23 -5.72
CA GLN A 391 5.97 -30.89 -4.57
C GLN A 391 7.00 -31.40 -3.55
N THR A 392 8.29 -31.09 -3.73
CA THR A 392 9.38 -31.69 -2.95
C THR A 392 10.29 -30.70 -2.24
N THR A 393 10.52 -29.52 -2.80
CA THR A 393 11.66 -28.66 -2.43
C THR A 393 11.25 -27.19 -2.30
N TYR A 394 10.72 -26.60 -3.36
CA TYR A 394 10.54 -25.15 -3.47
C TYR A 394 9.25 -24.66 -2.82
N GLY A 395 9.34 -23.47 -2.22
CA GLY A 395 8.21 -22.70 -1.72
C GLY A 395 7.41 -22.05 -2.84
N ASN A 396 6.84 -20.88 -2.52
CA ASN A 396 6.27 -20.02 -3.55
C ASN A 396 7.40 -19.53 -4.47
N LEU A 397 7.11 -19.41 -5.75
CA LEU A 397 7.98 -18.73 -6.70
C LEU A 397 7.29 -17.41 -7.06
N GLU A 398 8.02 -16.31 -6.98
CA GLU A 398 7.50 -14.96 -7.18
C GLU A 398 8.23 -14.35 -8.36
N GLU A 399 7.54 -14.25 -9.50
CA GLU A 399 8.07 -13.59 -10.68
C GLU A 399 7.74 -12.10 -10.64
N PHE A 400 8.78 -11.28 -10.71
CA PHE A 400 8.70 -9.83 -10.85
C PHE A 400 8.67 -9.46 -12.34
N GLY A 401 7.49 -9.13 -12.83
CA GLY A 401 7.25 -8.85 -14.24
C GLY A 401 6.64 -7.47 -14.48
N LYS A 402 6.46 -7.13 -15.77
CA LYS A 402 5.90 -5.85 -16.22
C LYS A 402 4.54 -6.07 -16.88
N TYR A 403 3.60 -6.65 -16.13
CA TYR A 403 2.28 -7.05 -16.63
C TYR A 403 1.18 -6.00 -16.39
N GLY A 404 1.43 -5.09 -15.47
CA GLY A 404 0.42 -4.15 -14.99
C GLY A 404 0.10 -3.04 -15.98
N TRP A 405 -1.04 -2.40 -15.74
CA TRP A 405 -1.58 -1.33 -16.56
C TRP A 405 -2.47 -0.40 -15.73
N SER A 406 -2.65 0.83 -16.18
CA SER A 406 -3.51 1.81 -15.52
C SER A 406 -4.28 2.62 -16.54
N ASN A 407 -5.46 3.09 -16.12
CA ASN A 407 -6.30 3.99 -16.89
C ASN A 407 -6.87 5.04 -15.95
N SER A 408 -6.64 6.32 -16.24
CA SER A 408 -7.39 7.40 -15.60
C SER A 408 -8.08 8.29 -16.62
N SER A 409 -9.27 8.75 -16.26
CA SER A 409 -10.02 9.76 -17.01
C SER A 409 -10.57 10.79 -16.02
N SER A 410 -10.12 12.02 -16.18
CA SER A 410 -10.41 13.15 -15.30
C SER A 410 -11.05 14.29 -16.08
N VAL A 411 -12.14 14.85 -15.55
CA VAL A 411 -12.70 16.12 -16.02
C VAL A 411 -12.56 17.14 -14.90
N GLN A 412 -11.92 18.27 -15.20
CA GLN A 412 -11.65 19.34 -14.26
C GLN A 412 -12.35 20.62 -14.71
N PHE A 413 -13.16 21.18 -13.84
CA PHE A 413 -13.75 22.50 -14.00
C PHE A 413 -13.02 23.47 -13.08
N GLU A 414 -12.65 24.63 -13.59
CA GLU A 414 -12.00 25.67 -12.82
C GLU A 414 -12.67 27.02 -13.10
N LEU A 415 -12.91 27.77 -12.03
CA LEU A 415 -13.36 29.15 -12.08
C LEU A 415 -12.45 29.98 -11.18
N GLU A 416 -11.73 30.94 -11.76
CA GLU A 416 -10.82 31.85 -11.07
C GLU A 416 -11.33 33.28 -11.23
N HIS A 417 -11.49 34.01 -10.12
CA HIS A 417 -11.63 35.45 -10.12
C HIS A 417 -10.40 36.09 -9.47
N ARG A 418 -9.62 36.82 -10.26
CA ARG A 418 -8.47 37.58 -9.77
C ARG A 418 -8.94 38.71 -8.88
N TYR A 419 -8.15 39.02 -7.85
CA TYR A 419 -8.50 40.02 -6.86
C TYR A 419 -8.93 41.34 -7.51
N SER A 420 -10.21 41.66 -7.37
CA SER A 420 -10.77 42.90 -7.87
C SER A 420 -11.94 43.35 -7.00
N LYS A 421 -12.06 44.66 -6.80
CA LYS A 421 -13.14 45.26 -5.97
C LYS A 421 -13.29 44.63 -4.56
N GLY A 422 -12.20 44.13 -3.97
CA GLY A 422 -12.18 43.61 -2.59
C GLY A 422 -12.50 42.12 -2.46
N TYR A 423 -12.52 41.34 -3.55
CA TYR A 423 -12.64 39.89 -3.45
C TYR A 423 -11.82 39.15 -4.50
N ALA A 424 -11.38 37.95 -4.16
CA ALA A 424 -10.81 36.95 -5.05
C ALA A 424 -11.37 35.59 -4.67
N PHE A 425 -11.53 34.70 -5.63
CA PHE A 425 -11.85 33.30 -5.34
C PHE A 425 -11.34 32.39 -6.45
N GLN A 426 -11.16 31.14 -6.10
CA GLN A 426 -10.96 30.06 -7.05
C GLN A 426 -11.81 28.87 -6.62
N ALA A 427 -12.46 28.23 -7.58
CA ALA A 427 -13.22 27.01 -7.38
C ALA A 427 -12.79 25.98 -8.39
N TYR A 428 -12.62 24.75 -7.93
CA TYR A 428 -12.21 23.59 -8.69
C TYR A 428 -13.19 22.46 -8.46
N TYR A 429 -13.59 21.78 -9.52
CA TYR A 429 -14.28 20.51 -9.43
C TYR A 429 -13.60 19.48 -10.31
N VAL A 430 -13.11 18.41 -9.70
CA VAL A 430 -12.49 17.28 -10.38
C VAL A 430 -13.42 16.08 -10.27
N LEU A 431 -13.81 15.54 -11.42
CA LEU A 431 -14.49 14.26 -11.57
C LEU A 431 -13.47 13.26 -12.10
N ASP A 432 -13.06 12.30 -11.29
CA ASP A 432 -12.00 11.36 -11.65
C ASP A 432 -12.49 9.92 -11.79
N ASN A 433 -11.81 9.14 -12.63
CA ASN A 433 -12.02 7.71 -12.73
C ASN A 433 -10.69 7.02 -12.98
N ALA A 434 -9.98 6.73 -11.89
CA ALA A 434 -8.74 5.98 -11.91
C ALA A 434 -8.99 4.48 -11.69
N MET A 435 -8.34 3.68 -12.53
CA MET A 435 -8.30 2.22 -12.50
C MET A 435 -6.86 1.78 -12.67
N ARG A 436 -6.45 0.74 -11.95
CA ARG A 436 -5.07 0.28 -11.96
C ARG A 436 -4.97 -1.20 -11.62
N ALA A 437 -4.22 -1.93 -12.42
CA ALA A 437 -3.72 -3.27 -12.16
C ALA A 437 -2.19 -3.17 -12.03
N GLY A 438 -1.66 -3.21 -10.80
CA GLY A 438 -0.21 -3.14 -10.55
C GLY A 438 0.45 -1.76 -10.75
N GLY A 439 1.76 -1.70 -10.57
CA GLY A 439 2.64 -0.54 -10.78
C GLY A 439 3.50 -0.09 -9.59
N ASN A 440 3.56 -0.87 -8.52
CA ASN A 440 4.42 -0.59 -7.36
C ASN A 440 5.11 -1.86 -6.78
N GLY A 441 5.47 -2.80 -7.67
CA GLY A 441 6.17 -4.04 -7.32
C GLY A 441 5.51 -4.84 -6.20
N TRP A 442 6.30 -5.31 -5.22
CA TRP A 442 5.82 -6.14 -4.09
C TRP A 442 4.92 -5.43 -3.07
N HIS A 443 4.69 -4.12 -3.21
CA HIS A 443 3.71 -3.39 -2.39
C HIS A 443 2.33 -3.36 -3.02
N ASP A 444 2.15 -4.06 -4.14
CA ASP A 444 0.99 -3.95 -5.01
C ASP A 444 0.28 -5.29 -5.23
N ASN A 445 -0.68 -5.28 -6.16
CA ASN A 445 -1.49 -6.42 -6.55
C ASN A 445 -0.66 -7.62 -7.05
N ILE A 446 -0.83 -8.77 -6.40
CA ILE A 446 -0.16 -10.04 -6.72
C ILE A 446 -1.10 -10.96 -7.50
N ILE A 447 -0.70 -11.38 -8.69
CA ILE A 447 -1.46 -12.36 -9.48
C ILE A 447 -1.11 -13.76 -9.01
N GLN A 448 -2.10 -14.54 -8.59
CA GLN A 448 -1.91 -15.94 -8.16
C GLN A 448 -2.18 -16.91 -9.31
N ASP A 449 -1.59 -18.11 -9.28
CA ASP A 449 -1.92 -19.19 -10.21
C ASP A 449 -3.38 -19.69 -10.06
N PRO A 450 -4.01 -20.24 -11.11
CA PRO A 450 -5.38 -20.75 -11.04
C PRO A 450 -5.60 -21.86 -10.01
N ASN A 451 -4.55 -22.58 -9.59
CA ASN A 451 -4.65 -23.73 -8.69
C ASN A 451 -5.11 -23.35 -7.27
N VAL A 452 -4.96 -22.08 -6.88
CA VAL A 452 -5.43 -21.59 -5.57
C VAL A 452 -6.89 -21.14 -5.59
N PHE A 453 -7.60 -21.31 -6.70
CA PHE A 453 -9.03 -21.02 -6.83
C PHE A 453 -9.81 -22.31 -7.10
N LEU A 454 -11.13 -22.27 -6.97
CA LEU A 454 -11.97 -23.37 -7.44
C LEU A 454 -11.85 -23.51 -8.98
N PRO A 455 -11.89 -24.75 -9.53
CA PRO A 455 -11.85 -24.96 -10.97
C PRO A 455 -12.92 -24.14 -11.70
N GLY A 456 -12.49 -23.34 -12.67
CA GLY A 456 -13.37 -22.47 -13.46
C GLY A 456 -13.80 -21.16 -12.77
N ALA A 457 -13.36 -20.88 -11.54
CA ALA A 457 -13.68 -19.63 -10.85
C ALA A 457 -12.91 -18.41 -11.42
N VAL A 458 -11.71 -18.65 -11.97
CA VAL A 458 -10.89 -17.64 -12.64
C VAL A 458 -10.41 -18.15 -14.01
N PRO A 459 -10.12 -17.26 -14.98
CA PRO A 459 -9.51 -17.64 -16.24
C PRO A 459 -8.14 -18.31 -16.05
N THR A 460 -7.83 -19.28 -16.91
CA THR A 460 -6.50 -19.91 -16.96
C THR A 460 -5.48 -18.99 -17.64
N ASP A 461 -5.92 -18.20 -18.61
CA ASP A 461 -5.10 -17.17 -19.24
C ASP A 461 -4.68 -16.11 -18.21
N PHE A 462 -3.40 -15.76 -18.23
CA PHE A 462 -2.80 -14.86 -17.26
C PHE A 462 -3.39 -13.44 -17.35
N HIS A 463 -3.53 -12.90 -18.56
CA HIS A 463 -4.01 -11.52 -18.77
C HIS A 463 -5.52 -11.39 -18.50
N GLU A 464 -6.31 -12.40 -18.87
CA GLU A 464 -7.73 -12.43 -18.52
C GLU A 464 -7.94 -12.51 -17.00
N ARG A 465 -7.10 -13.30 -16.31
CA ARG A 465 -7.13 -13.41 -14.85
C ARG A 465 -6.70 -12.12 -14.17
N ASP A 466 -5.61 -11.50 -14.61
CA ASP A 466 -5.16 -10.18 -14.13
C ASP A 466 -6.29 -9.15 -14.24
N ARG A 467 -6.92 -9.07 -15.42
CA ARG A 467 -8.07 -8.17 -15.62
C ARG A 467 -9.26 -8.51 -14.71
N LEU A 468 -9.57 -9.79 -14.47
CA LEU A 468 -10.64 -10.16 -13.54
C LEU A 468 -10.31 -9.76 -12.10
N MET A 469 -9.07 -9.89 -11.67
CA MET A 469 -8.67 -9.65 -10.28
C MET A 469 -8.41 -8.18 -9.99
N PHE A 470 -7.87 -7.44 -10.96
CA PHE A 470 -7.26 -6.14 -10.71
C PHE A 470 -7.72 -5.03 -11.67
N TYR A 471 -8.66 -5.30 -12.60
CA TYR A 471 -9.34 -4.20 -13.28
C TYR A 471 -10.38 -3.56 -12.35
N GLU A 472 -9.85 -2.82 -11.39
CA GLU A 472 -10.59 -2.33 -10.26
C GLU A 472 -10.44 -0.82 -10.15
N ARG A 473 -11.40 -0.18 -9.45
CA ARG A 473 -11.39 1.26 -9.25
C ARG A 473 -10.50 1.60 -8.05
N ASP A 474 -9.61 2.57 -8.23
CA ASP A 474 -8.80 3.07 -7.13
C ASP A 474 -9.70 3.77 -6.09
N THR A 475 -9.72 3.25 -4.86
CA THR A 475 -10.53 3.79 -3.75
C THR A 475 -9.83 4.92 -2.99
N GLY A 476 -8.53 5.10 -3.20
CA GLY A 476 -7.75 6.21 -2.66
C GLY A 476 -7.96 7.51 -3.43
N VAL A 477 -8.36 7.43 -4.70
CA VAL A 477 -8.64 8.60 -5.55
C VAL A 477 -10.11 9.03 -5.42
N PRO A 478 -10.40 10.28 -4.99
CA PRO A 478 -11.77 10.77 -4.91
C PRO A 478 -12.47 10.80 -6.28
N LYS A 479 -13.68 10.25 -6.33
CA LYS A 479 -14.53 10.33 -7.53
C LYS A 479 -14.95 11.76 -7.80
N HIS A 480 -15.43 12.42 -6.75
CA HIS A 480 -15.81 13.83 -6.78
C HIS A 480 -14.90 14.57 -5.82
N HIS A 481 -14.28 15.64 -6.30
CA HIS A 481 -13.44 16.49 -5.49
C HIS A 481 -13.68 17.95 -5.82
N ILE A 482 -14.34 18.66 -4.91
CA ILE A 482 -14.59 20.08 -5.02
C ILE A 482 -13.67 20.79 -4.05
N ARG A 483 -12.85 21.72 -4.55
CA ARG A 483 -12.00 22.59 -3.72
C ARG A 483 -12.28 24.02 -4.05
N TRP A 484 -12.23 24.88 -3.05
CA TRP A 484 -12.36 26.31 -3.27
C TRP A 484 -11.47 27.07 -2.30
N ASN A 485 -11.05 28.25 -2.71
CA ASN A 485 -10.44 29.25 -1.84
C ASN A 485 -11.07 30.61 -2.15
N TRP A 486 -11.03 31.50 -1.17
CA TRP A 486 -11.58 32.83 -1.29
C TRP A 486 -10.86 33.79 -0.36
N LEU A 487 -10.85 35.05 -0.76
CA LEU A 487 -10.37 36.19 -0.01
C LEU A 487 -11.37 37.32 -0.21
N ILE A 488 -11.87 37.90 0.88
CA ILE A 488 -12.86 38.99 0.86
C ILE A 488 -12.41 40.06 1.86
N ASP A 489 -12.32 41.30 1.39
CA ASP A 489 -12.25 42.47 2.24
C ASP A 489 -13.59 42.67 2.95
N ILE A 490 -13.58 42.77 4.28
CA ILE A 490 -14.77 43.18 5.00
C ILE A 490 -15.07 44.64 4.59
N PRO A 491 -16.29 44.96 4.13
CA PRO A 491 -16.60 46.27 3.55
C PRO A 491 -16.84 47.34 4.62
N THR A 492 -16.02 47.35 5.66
CA THR A 492 -16.07 48.27 6.81
C THR A 492 -14.90 49.25 6.78
N GLY A 493 -15.13 50.48 7.26
CA GLY A 493 -14.12 51.53 7.36
C GLY A 493 -14.33 52.69 6.41
N ARG A 494 -13.43 53.67 6.49
CA ARG A 494 -13.51 54.93 5.75
C ARG A 494 -13.49 54.68 4.24
N GLY A 495 -14.47 55.23 3.53
CA GLY A 495 -14.61 55.02 2.07
C GLY A 495 -15.10 53.63 1.64
N LYS A 496 -15.49 52.75 2.58
CA LYS A 496 -16.16 51.46 2.29
C LYS A 496 -17.68 51.58 2.50
N ARG A 497 -18.44 50.52 2.16
CA ARG A 497 -19.91 50.52 2.21
C ARG A 497 -20.47 50.70 3.62
N ILE A 498 -19.79 50.16 4.64
CA ILE A 498 -20.20 50.20 6.04
C ILE A 498 -19.21 51.08 6.80
N GLY A 499 -19.69 52.12 7.50
CA GLY A 499 -18.80 53.03 8.23
C GLY A 499 -17.99 53.97 7.32
N SER A 500 -18.55 54.38 6.18
CA SER A 500 -17.89 55.26 5.19
C SER A 500 -17.33 56.55 5.79
N ASN A 501 -18.01 57.10 6.81
CA ASN A 501 -17.66 58.33 7.53
C ASN A 501 -16.92 58.05 8.86
N ALA A 502 -16.36 56.86 9.05
CA ALA A 502 -15.63 56.53 10.25
C ALA A 502 -14.45 57.50 10.46
N GLY A 503 -14.39 58.10 11.67
CA GLY A 503 -13.24 58.89 12.09
C GLY A 503 -11.96 58.03 12.20
N PRO A 504 -10.76 58.64 12.32
CA PRO A 504 -9.48 57.93 12.26
C PRO A 504 -9.36 56.77 13.26
N TRP A 505 -9.92 56.91 14.45
CA TRP A 505 -9.92 55.88 15.49
C TRP A 505 -10.85 54.71 15.18
N LEU A 506 -12.08 55.02 14.75
CA LEU A 506 -13.05 53.99 14.39
C LEU A 506 -12.58 53.21 13.17
N ASP A 507 -12.03 53.87 12.15
CA ASP A 507 -11.45 53.24 10.97
C ASP A 507 -10.27 52.31 11.31
N ARG A 508 -9.39 52.72 12.24
CA ARG A 508 -8.34 51.85 12.77
C ARG A 508 -8.86 50.62 13.48
N LEU A 509 -10.10 50.60 13.96
CA LEU A 509 -10.70 49.42 14.59
C LEU A 509 -11.42 48.55 13.55
N ILE A 510 -12.32 49.13 12.77
CA ILE A 510 -13.24 48.38 11.89
C ILE A 510 -12.75 48.25 10.44
N GLY A 511 -11.79 49.07 10.00
CA GLY A 511 -11.30 49.09 8.61
C GLY A 511 -10.15 48.10 8.36
N GLY A 512 -10.02 47.61 7.13
CA GLY A 512 -8.85 46.81 6.69
C GLY A 512 -8.82 45.35 7.17
N TRP A 513 -9.95 44.83 7.67
CA TRP A 513 -10.10 43.40 7.95
C TRP A 513 -10.30 42.62 6.65
N GLN A 514 -9.63 41.48 6.56
CA GLN A 514 -9.75 40.53 5.48
C GLN A 514 -10.17 39.17 6.03
N LEU A 515 -11.05 38.51 5.31
CA LEU A 515 -11.44 37.13 5.54
C LEU A 515 -10.89 36.29 4.41
N SER A 516 -10.24 35.18 4.74
CA SER A 516 -9.87 34.16 3.77
C SER A 516 -10.35 32.80 4.23
N GLY A 517 -10.59 31.92 3.28
CA GLY A 517 -10.86 30.53 3.62
C GLY A 517 -10.58 29.62 2.45
N PHE A 518 -10.46 28.34 2.76
CA PHE A 518 -10.43 27.29 1.77
C PHE A 518 -11.21 26.09 2.29
N GLY A 519 -11.81 25.36 1.35
CA GLY A 519 -12.60 24.19 1.69
C GLY A 519 -12.45 23.08 0.68
N ASN A 520 -12.88 21.92 1.14
CA ASN A 520 -12.83 20.65 0.45
C ASN A 520 -14.20 19.98 0.65
N TYR A 521 -14.77 19.50 -0.45
CA TYR A 521 -15.90 18.58 -0.43
C TYR A 521 -15.62 17.42 -1.38
N GLN A 522 -15.49 16.21 -0.84
CA GLN A 522 -15.08 15.05 -1.63
C GLN A 522 -15.81 13.77 -1.25
N SER A 523 -15.88 12.83 -2.19
CA SER A 523 -16.37 11.46 -1.98
C SER A 523 -15.49 10.49 -2.78
N THR A 524 -15.07 9.40 -2.12
CA THR A 524 -14.33 8.28 -2.71
C THR A 524 -15.25 7.08 -2.86
N TYR A 525 -14.87 6.08 -3.63
CA TYR A 525 -15.51 4.76 -3.56
C TYR A 525 -14.93 3.94 -2.42
N PHE A 526 -15.67 2.94 -1.96
CA PHE A 526 -15.15 1.89 -1.08
C PHE A 526 -15.41 0.51 -1.69
N THR A 527 -14.56 -0.46 -1.36
CA THR A 527 -14.73 -1.87 -1.70
C THR A 527 -15.76 -2.51 -0.78
N LEU A 528 -16.61 -3.39 -1.30
CA LEU A 528 -17.55 -4.16 -0.49
C LEU A 528 -16.79 -5.32 0.17
N PRO A 529 -16.51 -5.28 1.48
CA PRO A 529 -15.74 -6.32 2.14
C PRO A 529 -16.67 -7.50 2.41
N ALA A 530 -16.33 -8.70 1.90
CA ALA A 530 -17.04 -9.92 2.27
C ALA A 530 -16.07 -11.06 2.55
N THR A 531 -16.19 -11.60 3.75
CA THR A 531 -15.54 -12.84 4.18
C THR A 531 -16.56 -13.98 4.30
N SER A 532 -17.81 -13.74 3.90
CA SER A 532 -18.90 -14.70 4.03
C SER A 532 -19.31 -15.25 2.68
N TYR A 533 -19.34 -16.57 2.57
CA TYR A 533 -19.49 -17.30 1.31
C TYR A 533 -20.76 -18.18 1.27
N GLY A 534 -21.73 -17.92 2.14
CA GLY A 534 -23.03 -18.57 2.13
C GLY A 534 -23.92 -18.02 1.02
N SER A 535 -25.09 -17.49 1.39
CA SER A 535 -26.01 -16.90 0.42
C SER A 535 -25.64 -15.46 0.07
N PHE A 536 -25.82 -15.10 -1.20
CA PHE A 536 -25.68 -13.73 -1.70
C PHE A 536 -27.04 -13.14 -2.07
N GLY A 537 -27.25 -11.88 -1.71
CA GLY A 537 -28.42 -11.07 -1.98
C GLY A 537 -28.04 -9.78 -2.72
N LYS A 538 -29.04 -8.95 -3.02
CA LYS A 538 -28.81 -7.67 -3.72
C LYS A 538 -28.10 -6.67 -2.81
N VAL A 539 -27.01 -6.07 -3.29
CA VAL A 539 -26.34 -4.94 -2.60
C VAL A 539 -27.26 -3.71 -2.62
N GLN A 540 -27.44 -3.09 -1.46
CA GLN A 540 -28.22 -1.87 -1.26
C GLN A 540 -27.42 -0.85 -0.46
N ILE A 541 -27.28 0.36 -1.01
CA ILE A 541 -26.64 1.49 -0.34
C ILE A 541 -27.73 2.42 0.19
N TYR A 542 -27.80 2.57 1.51
CA TYR A 542 -28.77 3.41 2.20
C TYR A 542 -28.25 4.82 2.50
N GLY A 543 -26.92 5.00 2.56
CA GLY A 543 -26.30 6.27 2.94
C GLY A 543 -26.54 6.61 4.41
N THR A 544 -26.91 7.86 4.70
CA THR A 544 -27.23 8.31 6.07
C THR A 544 -28.72 8.22 6.41
N LYS A 545 -29.52 7.54 5.58
CA LYS A 545 -30.99 7.47 5.72
C LYS A 545 -31.45 6.81 7.02
N TYR A 546 -30.76 5.75 7.46
CA TYR A 546 -31.14 4.97 8.64
C TYR A 546 -30.14 5.22 9.78
N PRO A 547 -30.45 6.11 10.73
CA PRO A 547 -29.68 6.24 11.96
C PRO A 547 -29.87 4.97 12.79
N ILE A 548 -28.78 4.45 13.32
CA ILE A 548 -28.78 3.26 14.17
C ILE A 548 -28.04 3.53 15.47
N GLN A 549 -28.30 2.68 16.46
CA GLN A 549 -27.58 2.65 17.72
C GLN A 549 -27.03 1.23 17.93
N ASN A 550 -25.70 1.11 17.98
CA ASN A 550 -25.03 -0.16 18.22
C ASN A 550 -24.62 -0.27 19.69
N CYS A 551 -25.31 -1.13 20.43
CA CYS A 551 -25.09 -1.39 21.86
C CYS A 551 -24.45 -2.76 22.12
N THR A 552 -23.95 -3.47 21.09
CA THR A 552 -23.45 -4.86 21.25
C THR A 552 -22.20 -4.98 22.13
N SER A 553 -21.47 -3.88 22.36
CA SER A 553 -20.30 -3.82 23.24
C SER A 553 -20.64 -3.47 24.70
N GLY A 554 -21.93 -3.32 25.04
CA GLY A 554 -22.39 -2.82 26.33
C GLY A 554 -22.49 -1.29 26.42
N THR A 555 -21.85 -0.55 25.52
CA THR A 555 -22.01 0.90 25.36
C THR A 555 -22.70 1.20 24.05
N CYS A 556 -23.77 1.99 24.10
CA CYS A 556 -24.54 2.34 22.91
C CYS A 556 -23.86 3.45 22.09
N LEU A 557 -23.31 3.08 20.93
CA LEU A 557 -22.65 3.98 20.00
C LEU A 557 -23.60 4.39 18.86
N PRO A 558 -23.78 5.70 18.59
CA PRO A 558 -24.58 6.16 17.46
C PRO A 558 -23.85 5.92 16.13
N GLY A 559 -24.62 5.61 15.09
CA GLY A 559 -24.11 5.30 13.77
C GLY A 559 -25.14 5.41 12.66
N TYR A 560 -24.74 5.07 11.45
CA TYR A 560 -25.64 4.90 10.31
C TYR A 560 -25.49 3.51 9.72
N LEU A 561 -26.61 2.90 9.31
CA LEU A 561 -26.59 1.73 8.44
C LEU A 561 -26.39 2.23 7.01
N TYR A 562 -25.15 2.19 6.52
CA TYR A 562 -24.75 2.79 5.24
C TYR A 562 -25.01 1.86 4.06
N TRP A 563 -24.78 0.56 4.23
CA TRP A 563 -25.11 -0.47 3.24
C TRP A 563 -25.54 -1.77 3.92
N ASN A 564 -26.14 -2.69 3.18
CA ASN A 564 -26.66 -3.95 3.72
C ASN A 564 -25.59 -5.05 3.87
N GLY A 565 -24.48 -4.77 4.53
CA GLY A 565 -23.52 -5.80 4.96
C GLY A 565 -24.15 -6.76 5.99
N TYR A 566 -23.51 -7.88 6.28
CA TYR A 566 -24.07 -8.89 7.19
C TYR A 566 -24.17 -8.40 8.64
N LEU A 567 -25.40 -8.40 9.18
CA LEU A 567 -25.70 -8.21 10.59
C LEU A 567 -26.26 -9.50 11.17
N GLN A 568 -25.83 -9.87 12.38
CA GLN A 568 -26.35 -11.04 13.06
C GLN A 568 -27.83 -10.84 13.41
N ALA A 569 -28.72 -11.74 12.96
CA ALA A 569 -30.15 -11.52 13.08
C ALA A 569 -30.63 -11.42 14.55
N ASN A 570 -29.98 -12.15 15.46
CA ASN A 570 -30.24 -12.08 16.91
C ASN A 570 -29.85 -10.76 17.57
N GLN A 571 -29.10 -9.88 16.88
CA GLN A 571 -28.72 -8.55 17.37
C GLN A 571 -29.58 -7.44 16.76
N ILE A 572 -30.30 -7.70 15.66
CA ILE A 572 -31.09 -6.69 14.97
C ILE A 572 -32.29 -6.27 15.82
N ASN A 573 -32.42 -4.97 16.07
CA ASN A 573 -33.48 -4.34 16.88
C ASN A 573 -33.73 -5.03 18.23
N LYS A 574 -32.68 -5.61 18.82
CA LYS A 574 -32.77 -6.30 20.10
C LYS A 574 -32.90 -5.31 21.24
N THR A 575 -33.95 -5.47 22.06
CA THR A 575 -34.20 -4.67 23.27
C THR A 575 -34.24 -5.54 24.52
N ASN A 576 -33.90 -4.96 25.68
CA ASN A 576 -34.14 -5.60 26.97
C ASN A 576 -35.63 -5.51 27.38
N ALA A 577 -35.98 -6.11 28.52
CA ALA A 577 -37.35 -6.08 29.04
C ALA A 577 -37.87 -4.66 29.35
N ALA A 578 -36.97 -3.70 29.57
CA ALA A 578 -37.30 -2.29 29.78
C ALA A 578 -37.40 -1.48 28.45
N GLY A 579 -37.28 -2.14 27.29
CA GLY A 579 -37.34 -1.51 25.96
C GLY A 579 -36.06 -0.78 25.56
N GLN A 580 -34.98 -0.88 26.33
CA GLN A 580 -33.69 -0.26 25.99
C GLN A 580 -32.95 -1.10 24.95
N CYS A 581 -32.28 -0.45 24.01
CA CYS A 581 -31.49 -1.13 22.99
C CYS A 581 -30.31 -1.89 23.61
N ILE A 582 -30.15 -3.18 23.28
CA ILE A 582 -29.03 -4.03 23.68
C ILE A 582 -28.30 -4.68 22.49
N GLY A 583 -28.81 -4.48 21.27
CA GLY A 583 -28.18 -4.93 20.03
C GLY A 583 -27.94 -3.76 19.08
N ILE A 584 -28.37 -3.90 17.83
CA ILE A 584 -28.26 -2.88 16.78
C ILE A 584 -29.67 -2.41 16.45
N CYS A 585 -30.09 -1.28 17.03
CA CYS A 585 -31.44 -0.75 16.87
C CYS A 585 -31.51 0.35 15.80
N GLY A 586 -32.69 0.51 15.19
CA GLY A 586 -32.92 1.46 14.09
C GLY A 586 -32.75 0.83 12.70
N VAL A 587 -32.53 -0.48 12.64
CA VAL A 587 -32.43 -1.23 11.38
C VAL A 587 -33.83 -1.37 10.78
N PRO A 588 -34.06 -1.04 9.49
CA PRO A 588 -35.39 -1.12 8.88
C PRO A 588 -35.87 -2.57 8.75
N ALA A 589 -37.18 -2.80 8.83
CA ALA A 589 -37.77 -4.13 8.65
C ALA A 589 -37.53 -4.72 7.25
N SER A 590 -37.27 -3.88 6.25
CA SER A 590 -36.91 -4.30 4.89
C SER A 590 -35.44 -4.70 4.73
N TYR A 591 -34.65 -4.70 5.80
CA TYR A 591 -33.23 -5.07 5.76
C TYR A 591 -33.08 -6.54 5.35
N VAL A 592 -32.32 -6.76 4.28
CA VAL A 592 -31.87 -8.08 3.84
C VAL A 592 -30.37 -7.97 3.61
N PRO A 593 -29.53 -8.82 4.24
CA PRO A 593 -28.09 -8.77 4.04
C PRO A 593 -27.72 -9.14 2.60
N SER A 594 -26.71 -8.48 2.07
CA SER A 594 -26.15 -8.76 0.74
C SER A 594 -25.30 -10.02 0.72
N ASN A 595 -24.69 -10.41 1.84
CA ASN A 595 -23.97 -11.66 2.01
C ASN A 595 -24.23 -12.23 3.40
N GLN A 596 -24.17 -13.55 3.53
CA GLN A 596 -24.28 -14.25 4.81
C GLN A 596 -23.23 -15.36 4.90
N PRO A 597 -22.79 -15.73 6.11
CA PRO A 597 -21.98 -16.94 6.28
C PRO A 597 -22.82 -18.17 5.95
N VAL A 598 -22.17 -19.31 5.69
CA VAL A 598 -22.85 -20.59 5.43
C VAL A 598 -23.84 -20.92 6.56
N TRP A 599 -23.45 -20.63 7.80
CA TRP A 599 -24.30 -20.76 8.98
C TRP A 599 -24.61 -19.39 9.57
N PRO A 600 -25.66 -18.67 9.12
CA PRO A 600 -26.03 -17.39 9.70
C PRO A 600 -26.60 -17.54 11.10
N TRP A 601 -26.47 -16.48 11.91
CA TRP A 601 -27.10 -16.40 13.22
C TRP A 601 -28.61 -16.23 13.03
N PRO A 602 -29.45 -17.15 13.54
CA PRO A 602 -30.90 -16.99 13.50
C PRO A 602 -31.35 -15.88 14.46
N ALA A 603 -32.55 -15.33 14.26
CA ALA A 603 -33.09 -14.28 15.14
C ALA A 603 -33.27 -14.75 16.60
N ASN A 604 -33.68 -16.01 16.77
CA ASN A 604 -33.86 -16.67 18.07
C ASN A 604 -32.92 -17.88 18.14
N PRO A 605 -31.63 -17.70 18.48
CA PRO A 605 -30.68 -18.79 18.55
C PRO A 605 -30.99 -19.69 19.75
N VAL A 606 -30.98 -21.00 19.52
CA VAL A 606 -31.22 -22.01 20.55
C VAL A 606 -29.90 -22.70 20.86
N THR A 607 -29.46 -22.66 22.11
CA THR A 607 -28.16 -23.25 22.52
C THR A 607 -28.12 -24.77 22.41
N THR A 608 -29.28 -25.42 22.30
CA THR A 608 -29.40 -26.87 22.09
C THR A 608 -29.45 -27.28 20.62
N ASP A 609 -29.37 -26.34 19.67
CA ASP A 609 -29.20 -26.69 18.25
C ASP A 609 -27.83 -27.40 18.07
N PRO A 610 -27.80 -28.62 17.50
CA PRO A 610 -26.54 -29.32 17.19
C PRO A 610 -25.54 -28.48 16.39
N ASN A 611 -26.03 -27.52 15.60
CA ASN A 611 -25.24 -26.64 14.75
C ASN A 611 -24.88 -25.29 15.42
N TYR A 612 -25.24 -25.07 16.68
CA TYR A 612 -24.99 -23.81 17.40
C TYR A 612 -23.52 -23.36 17.34
N GLN A 613 -22.60 -24.32 17.43
CA GLN A 613 -21.15 -24.10 17.35
C GLN A 613 -20.68 -23.54 15.98
N PHE A 614 -21.46 -23.70 14.92
CA PHE A 614 -21.12 -23.24 13.57
C PHE A 614 -21.72 -21.88 13.23
N TYR A 615 -22.62 -21.34 14.05
CA TYR A 615 -23.25 -20.04 13.79
C TYR A 615 -22.22 -18.92 13.63
N GLY A 616 -22.37 -18.13 12.57
CA GLY A 616 -21.43 -17.08 12.16
C GLY A 616 -20.24 -17.57 11.34
N THR A 617 -20.14 -18.87 11.01
CA THR A 617 -18.98 -19.44 10.31
C THR A 617 -19.31 -19.89 8.88
N ASN A 618 -18.29 -20.02 8.04
CA ASN A 618 -18.39 -20.64 6.72
C ASN A 618 -18.04 -22.15 6.76
N THR A 619 -18.26 -22.81 7.90
CA THR A 619 -17.85 -24.21 8.08
C THR A 619 -18.67 -25.14 7.18
N VAL A 620 -18.00 -26.05 6.47
CA VAL A 620 -18.60 -27.07 5.61
C VAL A 620 -17.91 -28.41 5.81
N TYR A 621 -18.65 -29.50 5.55
CA TYR A 621 -18.09 -30.85 5.53
C TYR A 621 -17.94 -31.29 4.08
N VAL A 622 -16.70 -31.59 3.68
CA VAL A 622 -16.38 -32.06 2.33
C VAL A 622 -16.18 -33.58 2.36
N PRO A 623 -16.90 -34.37 1.54
CA PRO A 623 -16.68 -35.80 1.45
C PRO A 623 -15.36 -36.11 0.74
N MET A 624 -14.51 -36.90 1.39
CA MET A 624 -13.27 -37.40 0.80
C MET A 624 -13.55 -38.63 -0.07
N LYS A 625 -12.63 -38.99 -0.96
CA LYS A 625 -12.69 -40.22 -1.77
C LYS A 625 -12.78 -41.48 -0.92
N SER A 626 -12.28 -41.45 0.32
CA SER A 626 -12.42 -42.53 1.30
C SER A 626 -13.82 -42.64 1.91
N GLY A 627 -14.73 -41.70 1.64
CA GLY A 627 -16.04 -41.57 2.27
C GLY A 627 -16.02 -40.83 3.61
N ALA A 628 -14.85 -40.52 4.16
CA ALA A 628 -14.74 -39.71 5.38
C ALA A 628 -15.14 -38.25 5.11
N LEU A 629 -15.87 -37.63 6.05
CA LEU A 629 -16.17 -36.20 6.00
C LEU A 629 -15.04 -35.41 6.66
N GLN A 630 -14.50 -34.42 5.94
CA GLN A 630 -13.51 -33.50 6.49
C GLN A 630 -14.12 -32.11 6.68
N GLN A 631 -13.94 -31.54 7.86
CA GLN A 631 -14.38 -30.19 8.16
C GLN A 631 -13.42 -29.18 7.54
N ALA A 632 -13.95 -28.17 6.86
CA ALA A 632 -13.19 -27.07 6.29
C ALA A 632 -13.98 -25.75 6.37
N THR A 633 -13.27 -24.64 6.21
CA THR A 633 -13.89 -23.32 6.06
C THR A 633 -14.04 -23.03 4.58
N LEU A 634 -15.28 -22.88 4.09
CA LEU A 634 -15.54 -22.48 2.72
C LEU A 634 -14.85 -21.13 2.45
N ASN A 635 -13.86 -21.18 1.57
CA ASN A 635 -13.13 -20.03 1.07
C ASN A 635 -12.68 -20.34 -0.37
N THR A 636 -13.25 -19.64 -1.33
CA THR A 636 -12.93 -19.83 -2.75
C THR A 636 -11.67 -19.07 -3.19
N ASN A 637 -11.03 -18.33 -2.27
CA ASN A 637 -9.97 -17.33 -2.52
C ASN A 637 -10.38 -16.19 -3.47
N LEU A 638 -11.63 -16.15 -3.95
CA LEU A 638 -12.16 -15.10 -4.81
C LEU A 638 -13.23 -14.33 -4.03
N ASN A 639 -13.01 -13.03 -3.82
CA ASN A 639 -13.99 -12.18 -3.14
C ASN A 639 -15.33 -12.22 -3.91
N PRO A 640 -16.47 -12.53 -3.27
CA PRO A 640 -17.76 -12.55 -3.96
C PRO A 640 -18.17 -11.23 -4.61
N TRP A 641 -17.65 -10.11 -4.08
CA TRP A 641 -17.87 -8.78 -4.61
C TRP A 641 -16.69 -8.28 -5.45
N GLN A 642 -15.91 -9.19 -6.06
CA GLN A 642 -14.79 -8.83 -6.93
C GLN A 642 -15.22 -7.78 -7.96
N ASN A 643 -14.45 -6.69 -8.08
CA ASN A 643 -14.71 -5.53 -8.94
C ASN A 643 -16.03 -4.77 -8.67
N GLN A 644 -16.68 -4.97 -7.53
CA GLN A 644 -17.87 -4.20 -7.12
C GLN A 644 -17.50 -3.11 -6.11
N PHE A 645 -17.86 -1.87 -6.47
CA PHE A 645 -17.56 -0.67 -5.68
C PHE A 645 -18.83 0.11 -5.38
N ALA A 646 -18.90 0.70 -4.19
CA ALA A 646 -20.01 1.54 -3.78
C ALA A 646 -19.54 2.98 -3.48
N PRO A 647 -20.36 4.02 -3.78
CA PRO A 647 -20.03 5.39 -3.43
C PRO A 647 -19.89 5.53 -1.91
N GLY A 648 -18.79 6.11 -1.46
CA GLY A 648 -18.51 6.36 -0.06
C GLY A 648 -19.12 7.68 0.45
N PRO A 649 -19.10 7.89 1.78
CA PRO A 649 -19.64 9.11 2.37
C PRO A 649 -18.97 10.37 1.84
N TRP A 650 -19.74 11.45 1.78
CA TRP A 650 -19.19 12.77 1.48
C TRP A 650 -18.49 13.35 2.71
N THR A 651 -17.33 13.93 2.49
CA THR A 651 -16.54 14.59 3.54
C THR A 651 -16.43 16.06 3.20
N PHE A 652 -16.78 16.92 4.16
CA PHE A 652 -16.72 18.38 4.03
C PHE A 652 -15.73 18.93 5.05
N ARG A 653 -14.87 19.85 4.65
CA ARG A 653 -14.02 20.62 5.55
C ARG A 653 -13.90 22.06 5.07
N LEU A 654 -13.97 22.99 6.02
CA LEU A 654 -13.75 24.42 5.80
C LEU A 654 -12.79 24.94 6.86
N ASP A 655 -11.68 25.53 6.41
CA ASP A 655 -10.78 26.29 7.26
C ASP A 655 -10.89 27.76 6.87
N ALA A 656 -10.87 28.66 7.85
CA ALA A 656 -11.05 30.08 7.63
C ALA A 656 -10.11 30.89 8.52
N SER A 657 -9.71 32.06 8.04
CA SER A 657 -8.87 33.00 8.76
C SER A 657 -9.46 34.40 8.66
N ILE A 658 -9.39 35.13 9.76
CA ILE A 658 -9.65 36.57 9.81
C ILE A 658 -8.34 37.26 10.15
N PHE A 659 -7.94 38.27 9.39
CA PHE A 659 -6.71 38.99 9.68
C PHE A 659 -6.78 40.46 9.28
N LYS A 660 -5.90 41.24 9.90
CA LYS A 660 -5.75 42.66 9.67
C LYS A 660 -4.29 43.06 9.79
N ASN A 661 -3.85 43.87 8.83
CA ASN A 661 -2.53 44.51 8.88
C ASN A 661 -2.69 45.96 9.37
N ILE A 662 -2.13 46.27 10.53
CA ILE A 662 -2.12 47.59 11.14
C ILE A 662 -0.73 48.19 10.95
N ARG A 663 -0.65 49.28 10.18
CA ARG A 663 0.59 50.03 10.05
C ARG A 663 0.77 50.95 11.25
N ILE A 664 1.80 50.70 12.06
CA ILE A 664 2.10 51.49 13.28
C ILE A 664 3.00 52.68 12.92
N LYS A 665 4.06 52.43 12.15
CA LYS A 665 4.99 53.43 11.59
C LYS A 665 5.33 53.07 10.13
N GLU A 666 6.14 53.88 9.46
CA GLU A 666 6.54 53.64 8.07
C GLU A 666 7.17 52.26 7.85
N HIS A 667 8.00 51.81 8.80
CA HIS A 667 8.68 50.51 8.77
C HIS A 667 8.07 49.45 9.69
N VAL A 668 7.11 49.81 10.57
CA VAL A 668 6.55 48.88 11.57
C VAL A 668 5.12 48.47 11.19
N LEU A 669 4.94 47.18 10.92
CA LEU A 669 3.66 46.53 10.62
C LEU A 669 3.30 45.54 11.73
N PHE A 670 2.08 45.64 12.26
CA PHE A 670 1.52 44.63 13.15
C PHE A 670 0.37 43.90 12.45
N ARG A 671 0.47 42.58 12.35
CA ARG A 671 -0.59 41.71 11.82
C ARG A 671 -1.27 40.98 12.97
N LEU A 672 -2.59 41.16 13.07
CA LEU A 672 -3.45 40.38 13.93
C LEU A 672 -4.18 39.34 13.08
N GLN A 673 -4.19 38.08 13.51
CA GLN A 673 -4.77 36.97 12.78
C GLN A 673 -5.44 35.97 13.72
N GLY A 674 -6.63 35.50 13.34
CA GLY A 674 -7.31 34.36 13.95
C GLY A 674 -7.54 33.29 12.90
N ASP A 675 -6.98 32.11 13.10
CA ASP A 675 -7.13 30.95 12.23
C ASP A 675 -8.08 29.95 12.87
N PHE A 676 -9.05 29.47 12.10
CA PHE A 676 -10.08 28.53 12.51
C PHE A 676 -9.97 27.28 11.63
N PHE A 677 -9.32 26.25 12.15
CA PHE A 677 -9.23 24.93 11.50
C PHE A 677 -10.50 24.15 11.81
N SER A 678 -11.16 23.59 10.80
CA SER A 678 -12.51 23.02 10.92
C SER A 678 -13.51 24.06 11.48
N ALA A 679 -13.63 25.20 10.78
CA ALA A 679 -14.39 26.37 11.20
C ALA A 679 -15.87 26.05 11.54
N LEU A 680 -16.48 25.11 10.82
CA LEU A 680 -17.86 24.66 11.08
C LEU A 680 -17.97 23.53 12.11
N ASN A 681 -16.84 23.01 12.61
CA ASN A 681 -16.76 21.90 13.56
C ASN A 681 -17.63 20.68 13.18
N ASN A 682 -17.63 20.31 11.89
CA ASN A 682 -18.45 19.22 11.39
C ASN A 682 -17.67 17.89 11.41
N PRO A 683 -18.21 16.82 12.02
CA PRO A 683 -17.56 15.52 12.02
C PRO A 683 -17.55 14.92 10.61
N GLY A 684 -16.45 14.25 10.26
CA GLY A 684 -16.31 13.52 9.00
C GLY A 684 -16.77 12.08 9.15
N LEU A 685 -17.49 11.54 8.17
CA LEU A 685 -17.91 10.14 8.18
C LEU A 685 -16.78 9.24 7.65
N PRO A 686 -16.32 8.22 8.40
CA PRO A 686 -15.36 7.25 7.90
C PRO A 686 -16.00 6.26 6.91
N ALA A 687 -15.17 5.46 6.24
CA ALA A 687 -15.66 4.39 5.37
C ALA A 687 -16.49 3.36 6.18
N PRO A 688 -17.57 2.80 5.60
CA PRO A 688 -18.39 1.80 6.27
C PRO A 688 -17.64 0.48 6.45
N GLY A 689 -17.93 -0.22 7.56
CA GLY A 689 -17.39 -1.56 7.82
C GLY A 689 -18.04 -2.66 6.96
N SER A 690 -17.54 -3.90 7.11
CA SER A 690 -18.09 -5.11 6.45
C SER A 690 -19.52 -5.44 6.88
N ASN A 691 -19.91 -5.02 8.08
CA ASN A 691 -21.27 -5.14 8.60
C ASN A 691 -22.22 -4.04 8.08
N GLY A 692 -21.73 -3.10 7.27
CA GLY A 692 -22.56 -2.02 6.75
C GLY A 692 -22.67 -0.77 7.62
N ILE A 693 -22.03 -0.77 8.80
CA ILE A 693 -22.21 0.29 9.80
C ILE A 693 -21.09 1.32 9.71
N ILE A 694 -21.47 2.60 9.80
CA ILE A 694 -20.58 3.72 10.11
C ILE A 694 -20.80 4.12 11.56
N SER A 695 -19.77 4.01 12.40
CA SER A 695 -19.79 4.49 13.79
C SER A 695 -19.44 5.98 13.84
N LEU A 696 -20.18 6.76 14.63
CA LEU A 696 -19.89 8.18 14.87
C LEU A 696 -18.95 8.41 16.06
N GLN A 697 -18.42 7.35 16.67
CA GLN A 697 -17.40 7.45 17.71
C GLN A 697 -16.09 8.06 17.17
N ASN A 698 -15.79 7.79 15.89
CA ASN A 698 -14.60 8.27 15.22
C ASN A 698 -14.99 9.26 14.12
N SER A 699 -14.28 10.38 14.04
CA SER A 699 -14.44 11.37 12.98
C SER A 699 -13.26 11.32 12.03
N LEU A 700 -13.54 11.36 10.74
CA LEU A 700 -12.50 11.52 9.71
C LEU A 700 -11.93 12.94 9.68
N ASN A 701 -12.69 13.93 10.17
CA ASN A 701 -12.23 15.30 10.34
C ASN A 701 -11.60 15.49 11.72
N SER A 702 -10.52 16.28 11.78
CA SER A 702 -9.94 16.77 13.03
C SER A 702 -10.93 17.68 13.79
N PRO A 703 -10.84 17.74 15.13
CA PRO A 703 -11.62 18.68 15.93
C PRO A 703 -11.26 20.13 15.56
N ARG A 704 -12.17 21.06 15.88
CA ARG A 704 -11.92 22.49 15.67
C ARG A 704 -10.75 22.98 16.54
N ASP A 705 -9.77 23.59 15.89
CA ASP A 705 -8.65 24.28 16.54
C ASP A 705 -8.69 25.76 16.15
N ILE A 706 -8.41 26.63 17.13
CA ILE A 706 -8.43 28.08 16.96
C ILE A 706 -7.08 28.63 17.40
N GLN A 707 -6.40 29.30 16.47
CA GLN A 707 -5.09 29.89 16.73
C GLN A 707 -5.17 31.40 16.59
N LEU A 708 -4.72 32.12 17.61
CA LEU A 708 -4.64 33.58 17.60
C LEU A 708 -3.17 33.98 17.50
N THR A 709 -2.83 34.71 16.45
CA THR A 709 -1.45 35.13 16.17
C THR A 709 -1.36 36.65 16.08
N GLY A 710 -0.38 37.21 16.79
CA GLY A 710 0.09 38.58 16.61
C GLY A 710 1.51 38.57 16.06
N ARG A 711 1.75 39.19 14.90
CA ARG A 711 3.08 39.29 14.28
C ARG A 711 3.48 40.75 14.13
N LEU A 712 4.58 41.15 14.75
CA LEU A 712 5.24 42.43 14.52
C LEU A 712 6.36 42.25 13.50
N THR A 713 6.42 43.10 12.49
CA THR A 713 7.50 43.16 11.48
C THR A 713 8.02 44.59 11.44
N TRP A 714 9.34 44.77 11.54
CA TRP A 714 10.01 46.07 11.60
C TRP A 714 11.24 46.11 10.71
#